data_AF-A0A817JAY3-F1
#
_entry.id   AF-A0A817JAY3-F1
#
_cell.length_a   1.000
_cell.length_b   1.000
_cell.length_c   1.000
_cell.angle_alpha   90.00
_cell.angle_beta   90.00
_cell.angle_gamma   90.00
#
_symmetry.space_group_name_H-M   'P 1'
#
loop_
_entity.id
_entity.type
_entity.pdbx_description
1 polymer ?
#
loop_
_entity_poly.entity_id
_entity_poly.type
_entity_poly.pdbx_seq_one_letter_code
_entity_poly.pdbx_strand_id
1 'polypeptide(L)'
;MFGWYFALFAFDATWALIKSLEALCSSTINNASSSCLSFNSSSFCYDSRFIQSNLLLNQLGKTNFLGVSGPVQFGENQTDRIKGSYYSIKNVQPSVYGLNYVFVLEYSDPGNLKVPLDENIIIWPGNTLTPPTGRASLKGITLRVGIIQSVPFTIVQKTTDSNGQTTLEYIGFIPDLLERLKTDIGINPILQLAPSNQTYDQLVETVNKGINDIVIGDITVNSKRRKLVGFSNAISETSTRLITRNTPYVNVDLFGCSKPFTVKLWILILATCIASGILMCIIERKDNESLTDRSVSSQLALSMWYAFANMVGYGADFAASNAAGRLLTSGLYILSLIIVASYTANLASDLTLAKSQFVISGIGDLKSGKVPPSRIGVRVGTVAEAYYLSHISRGNKNFYPLTTRQNLYDNLLAGNIDVSFTDEAVGIYVTNNVYCNLTLVGDNFDTGIFAIVTPKNWLYAQDLDVTLLLLKETGYIDDLRQKWFEVRNCPDADTTRSTAMSIEAVGGVLIKHENVIAAMTGQKERVFTMVDLENDIYIAYLPLAHILELCCEILIFFMGIKCGYSSPQTLTGQSTAIKRGQKDDLQVLRPHLMTCVPTILDRIHKAVNEKINQSNFVTRQLFYLSYKIKVKRLEIGLDKLVFSRFNQLILGGRVKTMLCGGAVLSEDTQRFVQAALCVTLFQGNSLTETCAGGTIADHFDITVGRAGYPLVSCEICLVDWDEGHYKNTNKPNPRGEIFIEGKVVANGYFGNTSKKENENFKEINRTRYFCTSDIGEFFPDETLQIIGLVKNFISIIINYNNLDRKKDLVK
;
A
#
# COMPACT_ATOMS: atom_id res chain seq x y z
N MET A 1 16.42 -30.06 -89.49
CA MET A 1 17.45 -29.01 -89.37
C MET A 1 18.61 -29.42 -88.41
N PHE A 2 18.93 -30.71 -88.24
CA PHE A 2 20.04 -31.15 -87.37
C PHE A 2 21.34 -31.46 -88.14
N GLY A 3 21.26 -31.82 -89.43
CA GLY A 3 22.46 -32.21 -90.22
C GLY A 3 23.44 -31.08 -90.55
N TRP A 4 22.98 -29.82 -90.56
CA TRP A 4 23.80 -28.68 -90.99
C TRP A 4 24.80 -28.24 -89.90
N TYR A 5 24.43 -28.33 -88.61
CA TYR A 5 25.32 -27.95 -87.51
C TYR A 5 26.53 -28.89 -87.37
N PHE A 6 26.33 -30.20 -87.54
CA PHE A 6 27.43 -31.16 -87.51
C PHE A 6 28.45 -30.92 -88.62
N ALA A 7 28.00 -30.50 -89.80
CA ALA A 7 28.89 -30.15 -90.91
C ALA A 7 29.75 -28.92 -90.59
N LEU A 8 29.16 -27.88 -89.96
CA LEU A 8 29.89 -26.68 -89.52
C LEU A 8 30.96 -27.02 -88.48
N PHE A 9 30.61 -27.82 -87.48
CA PHE A 9 31.58 -28.24 -86.46
C PHE A 9 32.67 -29.16 -87.02
N ALA A 10 32.34 -30.05 -87.96
CA ALA A 10 33.32 -30.90 -88.62
C ALA A 10 34.32 -30.09 -89.45
N PHE A 11 33.87 -29.04 -90.14
CA PHE A 11 34.74 -28.12 -90.87
C PHE A 11 35.71 -27.40 -89.92
N ASP A 12 35.19 -26.79 -88.84
CA ASP A 12 36.04 -26.07 -87.88
C ASP A 12 37.00 -27.00 -87.13
N ALA A 13 36.59 -28.23 -86.81
CA ALA A 13 37.47 -29.23 -86.21
C ALA A 13 38.62 -29.63 -87.15
N THR A 14 38.31 -29.82 -88.43
CA THR A 14 39.32 -30.14 -89.45
C THR A 14 40.29 -28.97 -89.63
N TRP A 15 39.77 -27.74 -89.64
CA TRP A 15 40.58 -26.53 -89.77
C TRP A 15 41.50 -26.29 -88.56
N ALA A 16 41.00 -26.55 -87.34
CA ALA A 16 41.81 -26.50 -86.11
C ALA A 16 42.97 -27.50 -86.15
N LEU A 17 42.73 -28.71 -86.66
CA LEU A 17 43.75 -29.73 -86.84
C LEU A 17 44.80 -29.32 -87.89
N ILE A 18 44.37 -28.76 -89.02
CA ILE A 18 45.29 -28.29 -90.07
C ILE A 18 46.19 -27.18 -89.52
N LYS A 19 45.63 -26.20 -88.80
CA LYS A 19 46.38 -25.08 -88.22
C LYS A 19 47.38 -25.52 -87.14
N SER A 20 47.02 -26.48 -86.30
CA SER A 20 47.93 -27.01 -85.28
C SER A 20 49.05 -27.85 -85.90
N LEU A 21 48.77 -28.62 -86.96
CA LEU A 21 49.78 -29.36 -87.72
C LEU A 21 50.75 -28.42 -88.46
N GLU A 22 50.24 -27.35 -89.09
CA GLU A 22 51.05 -26.31 -89.73
C GLU A 22 52.02 -25.67 -88.71
N ALA A 23 51.51 -25.30 -87.53
CA ALA A 23 52.32 -24.75 -86.44
C ALA A 23 53.38 -25.75 -85.92
N LEU A 24 53.00 -27.02 -85.71
CA LEU A 24 53.92 -28.09 -85.28
C LEU A 24 55.06 -28.28 -86.28
N CYS A 25 54.73 -28.37 -87.57
CA CYS A 25 55.73 -28.57 -88.62
C CYS A 25 56.64 -27.36 -88.80
N SER A 26 56.11 -26.14 -88.68
CA SER A 26 56.95 -24.93 -88.71
C SER A 26 57.97 -24.87 -87.56
N SER A 27 57.61 -25.38 -86.36
CA SER A 27 58.51 -25.40 -85.19
C SER A 27 59.59 -26.49 -85.25
N THR A 28 59.37 -27.55 -86.02
CA THR A 28 60.25 -28.74 -86.10
C THR A 28 61.23 -28.69 -87.27
N ILE A 29 60.97 -27.87 -88.30
CA ILE A 29 61.83 -27.70 -89.49
C ILE A 29 63.25 -27.17 -89.16
N ASN A 30 63.47 -26.59 -87.97
CA ASN A 30 64.81 -26.18 -87.53
C ASN A 30 65.76 -27.36 -87.22
N ASN A 31 65.25 -28.58 -87.04
CA ASN A 31 66.04 -29.79 -86.93
C ASN A 31 65.89 -30.60 -88.23
N ALA A 32 66.81 -30.40 -89.16
CA ALA A 32 66.85 -31.12 -90.42
C ALA A 32 66.89 -32.65 -90.19
N SER A 33 66.07 -33.37 -90.98
CA SER A 33 66.04 -34.84 -91.17
C SER A 33 65.07 -35.70 -90.34
N SER A 34 63.87 -35.23 -90.02
CA SER A 34 62.73 -36.13 -89.82
C SER A 34 61.43 -35.51 -90.34
N SER A 35 60.59 -36.32 -91.00
CA SER A 35 59.23 -35.91 -91.34
C SER A 35 58.53 -35.46 -90.05
N CYS A 36 57.92 -34.28 -90.07
CA CYS A 36 57.13 -33.71 -88.95
C CYS A 36 56.15 -34.72 -88.33
N LEU A 37 55.71 -35.71 -89.11
CA LEU A 37 54.94 -36.85 -88.64
C LEU A 37 55.84 -38.10 -88.52
N SER A 38 56.44 -38.31 -87.35
CA SER A 38 57.20 -39.54 -87.04
C SER A 38 56.42 -40.45 -86.08
N PHE A 39 56.19 -41.70 -86.49
CA PHE A 39 55.54 -42.72 -85.67
C PHE A 39 56.57 -43.75 -85.21
N ASN A 40 56.47 -44.20 -83.95
CA ASN A 40 57.30 -45.31 -83.49
C ASN A 40 56.69 -46.64 -84.01
N SER A 41 57.47 -47.44 -84.73
CA SER A 41 57.02 -48.75 -85.24
C SER A 41 57.13 -49.79 -84.12
N SER A 42 56.00 -50.11 -83.48
CA SER A 42 55.85 -51.29 -82.63
C SER A 42 54.98 -52.33 -83.34
N SER A 43 55.28 -53.61 -83.14
CA SER A 43 54.74 -54.75 -83.90
C SER A 43 53.33 -55.20 -83.50
N PHE A 44 52.52 -54.32 -82.90
CA PHE A 44 51.16 -54.63 -82.46
C PHE A 44 50.20 -53.57 -82.99
N CYS A 45 49.14 -53.99 -83.69
CA CYS A 45 48.24 -53.15 -84.51
C CYS A 45 47.55 -51.96 -83.83
N TYR A 46 47.83 -51.67 -82.55
CA TYR A 46 47.22 -50.57 -81.80
C TYR A 46 48.21 -49.72 -80.95
N ASP A 47 49.54 -49.89 -81.06
CA ASP A 47 50.51 -49.18 -80.20
C ASP A 47 51.55 -48.32 -80.97
N SER A 48 51.19 -47.87 -82.18
CA SER A 48 51.95 -46.86 -82.93
C SER A 48 51.74 -45.47 -82.31
N ARG A 49 52.62 -45.10 -81.37
CA ARG A 49 52.55 -43.78 -80.72
C ARG A 49 53.19 -42.72 -81.58
N PHE A 50 52.44 -41.64 -81.81
CA PHE A 50 52.98 -40.42 -82.39
C PHE A 50 53.91 -39.75 -81.36
N ILE A 51 55.20 -39.63 -81.70
CA ILE A 51 56.24 -39.19 -80.76
C ILE A 51 55.98 -37.77 -80.26
N GLN A 52 55.43 -36.92 -81.13
CA GLN A 52 55.14 -35.51 -80.84
C GLN A 52 53.68 -35.27 -80.42
N SER A 53 52.97 -36.30 -79.94
CA SER A 53 51.54 -36.18 -79.57
C SER A 53 51.27 -35.11 -78.52
N ASN A 54 52.09 -35.03 -77.46
CA ASN A 54 51.95 -34.00 -76.43
C ASN A 54 52.23 -32.59 -76.96
N LEU A 55 53.15 -32.44 -77.92
CA LEU A 55 53.43 -31.16 -78.56
C LEU A 55 52.29 -30.74 -79.48
N LEU A 56 51.72 -31.66 -80.26
CA LEU A 56 50.54 -31.40 -81.08
C LEU A 56 49.33 -31.02 -80.24
N LEU A 57 49.10 -31.72 -79.12
CA LEU A 57 48.03 -31.39 -78.17
C LEU A 57 48.23 -30.00 -77.55
N ASN A 58 49.46 -29.65 -77.16
CA ASN A 58 49.79 -28.31 -76.67
C ASN A 58 49.60 -27.22 -77.73
N GLN A 59 49.91 -27.51 -79.01
CA GLN A 59 49.65 -26.58 -80.11
C GLN A 59 48.17 -26.44 -80.41
N LEU A 60 47.40 -27.55 -80.40
CA LEU A 60 45.93 -27.54 -80.48
C LEU A 60 45.33 -26.66 -79.37
N GLY A 61 45.83 -26.80 -78.13
CA GLY A 61 45.42 -25.97 -76.98
C GLY A 61 45.72 -24.48 -77.13
N LYS A 62 46.64 -24.08 -78.04
CA LYS A 62 46.98 -22.69 -78.35
C LYS A 62 46.30 -22.13 -79.59
N THR A 63 45.52 -22.95 -80.31
CA THR A 63 44.85 -22.50 -81.52
C THR A 63 43.78 -21.46 -81.21
N ASN A 64 43.79 -20.38 -81.98
CA ASN A 64 42.81 -19.30 -81.95
C ASN A 64 42.53 -18.87 -83.38
N PHE A 65 41.30 -19.07 -83.86
CA PHE A 65 40.90 -18.66 -85.21
C PHE A 65 39.40 -18.37 -85.27
N LEU A 66 38.96 -17.67 -86.32
CA LEU A 66 37.55 -17.48 -86.61
C LEU A 66 37.08 -18.59 -87.54
N GLY A 67 36.33 -19.55 -87.01
CA GLY A 67 35.68 -20.63 -87.75
C GLY A 67 34.30 -20.24 -88.27
N VAL A 68 33.67 -21.14 -89.01
CA VAL A 68 32.31 -20.93 -89.56
C VAL A 68 31.26 -21.00 -88.45
N SER A 69 31.51 -21.75 -87.37
CA SER A 69 30.67 -21.75 -86.16
C SER A 69 30.95 -20.59 -85.20
N GLY A 70 31.90 -19.71 -85.51
CA GLY A 70 32.31 -18.58 -84.67
C GLY A 70 33.79 -18.64 -84.26
N PRO A 71 34.24 -17.75 -83.35
CA PRO A 71 35.61 -17.76 -82.86
C PRO A 71 35.88 -19.06 -82.09
N VAL A 72 36.93 -19.80 -82.44
CA VAL A 72 37.32 -21.05 -81.78
C VAL A 72 38.63 -20.81 -81.05
N GLN A 73 38.61 -20.98 -79.73
CA GLN A 73 39.79 -20.90 -78.87
C GLN A 73 39.74 -22.01 -77.82
N PHE A 74 40.84 -22.74 -77.65
CA PHE A 74 41.00 -23.74 -76.59
C PHE A 74 41.91 -23.22 -75.48
N GLY A 75 41.89 -23.89 -74.33
CA GLY A 75 42.84 -23.65 -73.24
C GLY A 75 43.81 -24.80 -73.08
N GLU A 76 44.97 -24.54 -72.47
CA GLU A 76 45.96 -25.59 -72.21
C GLU A 76 45.44 -26.71 -71.28
N ASN A 77 44.44 -26.42 -70.43
CA ASN A 77 43.90 -27.36 -69.43
C ASN A 77 42.39 -27.64 -69.55
N GLN A 78 41.73 -27.18 -70.62
CA GLN A 78 40.29 -27.42 -70.83
C GLN A 78 40.07 -28.00 -72.23
N THR A 79 39.27 -29.06 -72.32
CA THR A 79 38.88 -29.71 -73.59
C THR A 79 37.83 -28.91 -74.35
N ASP A 80 37.11 -28.03 -73.67
CA ASP A 80 36.02 -27.24 -74.23
C ASP A 80 36.53 -25.92 -74.83
N ARG A 81 35.73 -25.37 -75.74
CA ARG A 81 36.01 -24.06 -76.34
C ARG A 81 35.82 -22.96 -75.29
N ILE A 82 36.86 -22.16 -75.06
CA ILE A 82 36.84 -21.02 -74.13
C ILE A 82 36.07 -19.83 -74.74
N LYS A 83 36.20 -19.65 -76.05
CA LYS A 83 35.44 -18.63 -76.82
C LYS A 83 34.69 -19.30 -77.97
N GLY A 84 33.52 -18.77 -78.30
CA GLY A 84 32.66 -19.25 -79.39
C GLY A 84 31.46 -20.10 -78.97
N SER A 85 31.22 -20.23 -77.66
CA SER A 85 30.03 -20.89 -77.14
C SER A 85 28.89 -19.88 -77.06
N TYR A 86 27.90 -20.02 -77.95
CA TYR A 86 26.70 -19.18 -77.99
C TYR A 86 25.51 -20.02 -77.54
N TYR A 87 24.84 -19.60 -76.48
CA TYR A 87 23.62 -20.26 -76.01
C TYR A 87 22.41 -19.40 -76.37
N SER A 88 21.47 -20.01 -77.10
CA SER A 88 20.21 -19.40 -77.49
C SER A 88 19.12 -19.76 -76.48
N ILE A 89 18.64 -18.78 -75.72
CA ILE A 89 17.56 -18.95 -74.74
C ILE A 89 16.23 -18.71 -75.46
N LYS A 90 15.33 -19.69 -75.36
CA LYS A 90 13.99 -19.64 -75.96
C LYS A 90 12.92 -19.66 -74.87
N ASN A 91 11.94 -18.76 -74.97
CA ASN A 91 10.77 -18.72 -74.11
C ASN A 91 9.59 -19.48 -74.75
N VAL A 92 8.85 -20.23 -73.95
CA VAL A 92 7.70 -21.02 -74.39
C VAL A 92 6.45 -20.15 -74.27
N GLN A 93 5.85 -19.80 -75.40
CA GLN A 93 4.68 -18.92 -75.45
C GLN A 93 3.47 -19.65 -76.06
N PRO A 94 2.27 -19.48 -75.50
CA PRO A 94 1.05 -20.04 -76.08
C PRO A 94 0.69 -19.31 -77.38
N SER A 95 0.42 -20.06 -78.45
CA SER A 95 -0.07 -19.57 -79.75
C SER A 95 -1.37 -20.29 -80.11
N VAL A 96 -2.15 -19.71 -81.03
CA VAL A 96 -3.44 -20.24 -81.52
C VAL A 96 -3.30 -21.67 -82.07
N TYR A 97 -2.12 -22.06 -82.54
CA TYR A 97 -1.82 -23.37 -83.10
C TYR A 97 -1.00 -24.30 -82.17
N GLY A 98 -0.80 -23.93 -80.90
CA GLY A 98 -0.05 -24.73 -79.92
C GLY A 98 1.09 -23.96 -79.23
N LEU A 99 2.10 -24.68 -78.75
CA LEU A 99 3.27 -24.09 -78.09
C LEU A 99 4.26 -23.55 -79.13
N ASN A 100 4.63 -22.27 -79.01
CA ASN A 100 5.66 -21.65 -79.82
C ASN A 100 6.92 -21.38 -78.99
N TYR A 101 8.10 -21.66 -79.58
CA TYR A 101 9.40 -21.40 -78.94
C TYR A 101 9.98 -20.12 -79.51
N VAL A 102 9.80 -19.02 -78.80
CA VAL A 102 10.27 -17.69 -79.20
C VAL A 102 11.68 -17.45 -78.68
N PHE A 103 12.59 -17.01 -79.54
CA PHE A 103 13.96 -16.67 -79.14
C PHE A 103 13.99 -15.35 -78.38
N VAL A 104 14.63 -15.31 -77.20
CA VAL A 104 14.58 -14.11 -76.34
C VAL A 104 15.96 -13.58 -75.94
N LEU A 105 16.95 -14.43 -75.67
CA LEU A 105 18.26 -13.98 -75.22
C LEU A 105 19.39 -14.81 -75.84
N GLU A 106 20.51 -14.15 -76.12
CA GLU A 106 21.76 -14.80 -76.51
C GLU A 106 22.79 -14.64 -75.40
N TYR A 107 23.36 -15.75 -74.93
CA TYR A 107 24.47 -15.74 -73.99
C TYR A 107 25.76 -16.08 -74.71
N SER A 108 26.75 -15.19 -74.61
CA SER A 108 28.11 -15.40 -75.14
C SER A 108 29.15 -15.27 -74.03
N ASP A 109 30.05 -16.25 -73.92
CA ASP A 109 31.17 -16.19 -72.98
C ASP A 109 32.29 -15.25 -73.46
N PRO A 110 32.92 -14.45 -72.57
CA PRO A 110 32.77 -14.44 -71.11
C PRO A 110 31.77 -13.36 -70.65
N GLY A 111 30.54 -13.77 -70.31
CA GLY A 111 29.62 -12.96 -69.52
C GLY A 111 28.80 -11.87 -70.23
N ASN A 112 28.82 -11.77 -71.57
CA ASN A 112 27.99 -10.79 -72.27
C ASN A 112 26.66 -11.42 -72.70
N LEU A 113 25.62 -11.09 -71.94
CA LEU A 113 24.23 -11.39 -72.28
C LEU A 113 23.76 -10.33 -73.28
N LYS A 114 23.61 -10.70 -74.55
CA LYS A 114 23.11 -9.82 -75.59
C LYS A 114 21.59 -9.96 -75.66
N VAL A 115 20.89 -8.87 -75.35
CA VAL A 115 19.46 -8.75 -75.61
C VAL A 115 19.30 -8.43 -77.11
N PRO A 116 18.57 -9.24 -77.89
CA PRO A 116 18.24 -8.88 -79.27
C PRO A 116 17.49 -7.54 -79.28
N LEU A 117 17.93 -6.61 -80.12
CA LEU A 117 17.19 -5.37 -80.34
C LEU A 117 15.85 -5.70 -81.01
N ASP A 118 14.79 -5.35 -80.30
CA ASP A 118 13.42 -5.10 -80.80
C ASP A 118 12.65 -6.32 -81.32
N GLU A 119 11.85 -6.97 -80.44
CA GLU A 119 10.45 -7.44 -80.67
C GLU A 119 10.01 -8.58 -79.73
N ASN A 120 10.92 -9.37 -79.15
CA ASN A 120 10.54 -10.58 -78.39
C ASN A 120 10.50 -10.36 -76.86
N ILE A 121 9.29 -10.24 -76.30
CA ILE A 121 9.06 -10.00 -74.87
C ILE A 121 9.14 -11.31 -74.06
N ILE A 122 9.73 -11.26 -72.86
CA ILE A 122 9.68 -12.36 -71.90
C ILE A 122 8.31 -12.40 -71.23
N ILE A 123 7.54 -13.44 -71.53
CA ILE A 123 6.31 -13.78 -70.81
C ILE A 123 6.67 -14.77 -69.70
N TRP A 124 6.31 -14.43 -68.46
CA TRP A 124 6.49 -15.26 -67.27
C TRP A 124 5.22 -16.09 -67.00
N PRO A 125 5.32 -17.18 -66.19
CA PRO A 125 4.17 -17.98 -65.81
C PRO A 125 3.03 -17.12 -65.26
N GLY A 126 1.79 -17.39 -65.71
CA GLY A 126 0.63 -16.54 -65.42
C GLY A 126 0.37 -15.43 -66.44
N ASN A 127 1.06 -15.46 -67.59
CA ASN A 127 0.92 -14.49 -68.69
C ASN A 127 1.27 -13.06 -68.26
N THR A 128 2.33 -12.92 -67.46
CA THR A 128 2.79 -11.63 -66.92
C THR A 128 4.07 -11.18 -67.62
N LEU A 129 4.21 -9.87 -67.85
CA LEU A 129 5.40 -9.25 -68.44
C LEU A 129 6.44 -8.84 -67.38
N THR A 130 6.01 -8.78 -66.12
CA THR A 130 6.87 -8.45 -64.98
C THR A 130 7.62 -9.69 -64.50
N PRO A 131 8.95 -9.65 -64.35
CA PRO A 131 9.69 -10.78 -63.80
C PRO A 131 9.21 -11.07 -62.38
N PRO A 132 8.96 -12.35 -62.04
CA PRO A 132 8.63 -12.72 -60.68
C PRO A 132 9.82 -12.37 -59.77
N THR A 133 9.52 -11.77 -58.63
CA THR A 133 10.53 -11.30 -57.66
C THR A 133 11.30 -12.44 -56.97
N GLY A 134 10.90 -13.70 -57.22
CA GLY A 134 11.46 -14.88 -56.58
C GLY A 134 11.03 -15.06 -55.11
N ARG A 135 10.08 -14.25 -54.63
CA ARG A 135 9.57 -14.30 -53.24
C ARG A 135 8.11 -14.72 -53.20
N ALA A 136 7.78 -15.55 -52.23
CA ALA A 136 6.41 -15.97 -51.97
C ALA A 136 5.70 -14.90 -51.12
N SER A 137 4.50 -14.48 -51.52
CA SER A 137 3.69 -13.49 -50.79
C SER A 137 2.57 -14.15 -49.99
N LEU A 138 2.25 -13.60 -48.81
CA LEU A 138 1.17 -14.07 -47.94
C LEU A 138 -0.25 -13.74 -48.42
N LYS A 139 -0.37 -12.92 -49.46
CA LYS A 139 -1.67 -12.39 -49.92
C LYS A 139 -2.57 -13.49 -50.48
N GLY A 140 -3.76 -13.65 -49.91
CA GLY A 140 -4.77 -14.62 -50.34
C GLY A 140 -4.60 -16.04 -49.81
N ILE A 141 -3.62 -16.28 -48.93
CA ILE A 141 -3.37 -17.60 -48.34
C ILE A 141 -4.26 -17.83 -47.11
N THR A 142 -4.85 -19.01 -47.03
CA THR A 142 -5.56 -19.47 -45.82
C THR A 142 -4.59 -20.12 -44.84
N LEU A 143 -4.49 -19.60 -43.62
CA LEU A 143 -3.59 -20.13 -42.58
C LEU A 143 -4.38 -20.69 -41.40
N ARG A 144 -3.98 -21.87 -40.90
CA ARG A 144 -4.48 -22.43 -39.64
C ARG A 144 -3.68 -21.81 -38.50
N VAL A 145 -4.35 -20.97 -37.71
CA VAL A 145 -3.75 -20.20 -36.61
C VAL A 145 -4.14 -20.85 -35.28
N GLY A 146 -3.18 -21.45 -34.60
CA GLY A 146 -3.38 -21.94 -33.24
C GLY A 146 -3.39 -20.77 -32.24
N ILE A 147 -4.43 -20.70 -31.41
CA ILE A 147 -4.57 -19.71 -30.34
C ILE A 147 -4.73 -20.40 -28.98
N ILE A 148 -4.23 -19.77 -27.93
CA ILE A 148 -4.37 -20.25 -26.55
C ILE A 148 -5.24 -19.30 -25.73
N GLN A 149 -6.05 -19.84 -24.82
CA GLN A 149 -6.81 -19.04 -23.87
C GLN A 149 -5.87 -18.44 -22.81
N SER A 150 -5.63 -17.14 -22.91
CA SER A 150 -4.82 -16.38 -21.96
C SER A 150 -5.38 -14.98 -21.80
N VAL A 151 -5.90 -14.65 -20.62
CA VAL A 151 -6.44 -13.31 -20.34
C VAL A 151 -5.27 -12.37 -20.00
N PRO A 152 -5.13 -11.19 -20.63
CA PRO A 152 -6.07 -10.51 -21.56
C PRO A 152 -5.77 -10.70 -23.07
N PHE A 153 -4.82 -11.56 -23.45
CA PHE A 153 -4.44 -11.78 -24.86
C PHE A 153 -5.54 -12.37 -25.74
N THR A 154 -6.20 -13.44 -25.27
CA THR A 154 -7.31 -14.12 -25.92
C THR A 154 -8.33 -14.55 -24.87
N ILE A 155 -9.51 -13.94 -24.94
CA ILE A 155 -10.69 -14.20 -24.12
C ILE A 155 -11.69 -14.93 -25.01
N VAL A 156 -12.20 -16.05 -24.53
CA VAL A 156 -13.21 -16.85 -25.24
C VAL A 156 -14.57 -16.53 -24.63
N GLN A 157 -15.46 -15.91 -25.39
CA GLN A 157 -16.85 -15.70 -25.01
C GLN A 157 -17.76 -16.66 -25.78
N LYS A 158 -18.80 -17.14 -25.10
CA LYS A 158 -19.83 -17.99 -25.72
C LYS A 158 -21.02 -17.10 -26.04
N THR A 159 -21.21 -16.80 -27.31
CA THR A 159 -22.38 -16.08 -27.81
C THR A 159 -23.40 -17.09 -28.29
N THR A 160 -24.65 -16.92 -27.87
CA THR A 160 -25.75 -17.73 -28.38
C THR A 160 -26.45 -16.90 -29.44
N ASP A 161 -26.34 -17.32 -30.71
CA ASP A 161 -27.07 -16.65 -31.79
C ASP A 161 -28.59 -16.82 -31.60
N SER A 162 -29.37 -15.98 -32.27
CA SER A 162 -30.85 -16.01 -32.24
C SER A 162 -31.46 -17.38 -32.65
N ASN A 163 -30.65 -18.25 -33.28
CA ASN A 163 -31.01 -19.60 -33.70
C ASN A 163 -30.63 -20.70 -32.68
N GLY A 164 -30.13 -20.34 -31.48
CA GLY A 164 -29.75 -21.29 -30.43
C GLY A 164 -28.42 -22.02 -30.65
N GLN A 165 -27.66 -21.68 -31.70
CA GLN A 165 -26.30 -22.19 -31.91
C GLN A 165 -25.32 -21.37 -31.07
N THR A 166 -24.52 -22.06 -30.24
CA THR A 166 -23.44 -21.42 -29.47
C THR A 166 -22.23 -21.24 -30.37
N THR A 167 -21.95 -20.00 -30.75
CA THR A 167 -20.72 -19.61 -31.44
C THR A 167 -19.66 -19.19 -30.40
N LEU A 168 -18.40 -19.48 -30.69
CA LEU A 168 -17.27 -19.03 -29.88
C LEU A 168 -16.74 -17.73 -30.48
N GLU A 169 -16.90 -16.65 -29.75
CA GLU A 169 -16.33 -15.35 -30.10
C GLU A 169 -14.99 -15.18 -29.37
N TYR A 170 -13.98 -14.69 -30.10
CA TYR A 170 -12.64 -14.47 -29.58
C TYR A 170 -12.38 -12.98 -29.48
N ILE A 171 -12.12 -12.51 -28.26
CA ILE A 171 -11.92 -11.09 -27.96
C ILE A 171 -10.58 -10.92 -27.25
N GLY A 172 -9.83 -9.87 -27.55
CA GLY A 172 -8.58 -9.57 -26.85
C GLY A 172 -7.51 -8.99 -27.76
N PHE A 173 -6.29 -8.88 -27.23
CA PHE A 173 -5.14 -8.33 -27.95
C PHE A 173 -4.80 -9.12 -29.24
N ILE A 174 -4.87 -10.45 -29.21
CA ILE A 174 -4.50 -11.30 -30.37
C ILE A 174 -5.56 -11.26 -31.48
N PRO A 175 -6.87 -11.40 -31.21
CA PRO A 175 -7.90 -11.21 -32.23
C PRO A 175 -7.82 -9.85 -32.94
N ASP A 176 -7.68 -8.74 -32.20
CA ASP A 176 -7.55 -7.39 -32.77
C ASP A 176 -6.28 -7.25 -33.65
N LEU A 177 -5.17 -7.88 -33.23
CA LEU A 177 -3.94 -7.92 -34.02
C LEU A 177 -4.12 -8.74 -35.31
N LEU A 178 -4.83 -9.88 -35.23
CA LEU A 178 -5.10 -10.73 -36.38
C LEU A 178 -6.03 -10.07 -37.40
N GLU A 179 -7.02 -9.31 -36.95
CA GLU A 179 -7.88 -8.51 -37.82
C GLU A 179 -7.04 -7.49 -38.60
N ARG A 180 -6.09 -6.83 -37.93
CA ARG A 180 -5.16 -5.90 -38.59
C ARG A 180 -4.21 -6.59 -39.56
N LEU A 181 -3.66 -7.75 -39.21
CA LEU A 181 -2.81 -8.53 -40.11
C LEU A 181 -3.60 -9.00 -41.34
N LYS A 182 -4.90 -9.28 -41.19
CA LYS A 182 -5.79 -9.61 -42.30
C LYS A 182 -5.99 -8.43 -43.24
N THR A 183 -6.16 -7.20 -42.74
CA THR A 183 -6.29 -6.01 -43.60
C THR A 183 -5.00 -5.65 -44.33
N ASP A 184 -3.85 -5.74 -43.65
CA ASP A 184 -2.59 -5.23 -44.17
C ASP A 184 -1.90 -6.23 -45.11
N ILE A 185 -1.97 -7.54 -44.79
CA ILE A 185 -1.31 -8.60 -45.57
C ILE A 185 -2.28 -9.32 -46.52
N GLY A 186 -3.58 -9.32 -46.21
CA GLY A 186 -4.60 -10.06 -46.98
C GLY A 186 -4.61 -11.57 -46.70
N ILE A 187 -4.27 -11.99 -45.47
CA ILE A 187 -4.31 -13.39 -45.01
C ILE A 187 -5.74 -13.77 -44.62
N ASN A 188 -6.13 -15.02 -44.87
CA ASN A 188 -7.39 -15.59 -44.40
C ASN A 188 -7.16 -16.55 -43.21
N PRO A 189 -7.18 -16.08 -41.95
CA PRO A 189 -6.90 -16.93 -40.79
C PRO A 189 -8.08 -17.82 -40.41
N ILE A 190 -7.81 -19.10 -40.16
CA ILE A 190 -8.73 -20.07 -39.54
C ILE A 190 -8.23 -20.33 -38.12
N LEU A 191 -8.97 -19.84 -37.12
CA LEU A 191 -8.60 -19.94 -35.71
C LEU A 191 -8.86 -21.34 -35.16
N GLN A 192 -7.85 -21.93 -34.50
CA GLN A 192 -7.95 -23.21 -33.79
C GLN A 192 -7.57 -23.01 -32.33
N LEU A 193 -8.52 -23.23 -31.42
CA LEU A 193 -8.28 -23.10 -29.98
C LEU A 193 -7.54 -24.34 -29.43
N ALA A 194 -6.43 -24.09 -28.75
CA ALA A 194 -5.68 -25.11 -28.03
C ALA A 194 -6.47 -25.60 -26.79
N PRO A 195 -6.51 -26.92 -26.51
CA PRO A 195 -7.11 -27.46 -25.30
C PRO A 195 -6.47 -26.89 -24.02
N SER A 196 -7.26 -26.62 -22.99
CA SER A 196 -6.82 -26.02 -21.73
C SER A 196 -5.76 -26.83 -20.96
N ASN A 197 -5.66 -28.14 -21.22
CA ASN A 197 -4.72 -29.05 -20.57
C ASN A 197 -3.37 -29.15 -21.31
N GLN A 198 -3.22 -28.54 -22.49
CA GLN A 198 -2.02 -28.64 -23.29
C GLN A 198 -0.94 -27.65 -22.78
N THR A 199 0.32 -28.11 -22.69
CA THR A 199 1.42 -27.22 -22.31
C THR A 199 1.90 -26.36 -23.48
N TYR A 200 2.52 -25.22 -23.19
CA TYR A 200 3.09 -24.36 -24.23
C TYR A 200 4.11 -25.07 -25.12
N ASP A 201 4.90 -26.00 -24.57
CA ASP A 201 5.86 -26.78 -25.35
C ASP A 201 5.15 -27.74 -26.31
N GLN A 202 4.05 -28.38 -25.89
CA GLN A 202 3.22 -29.21 -26.77
C GLN A 202 2.53 -28.38 -27.86
N LEU A 203 2.14 -27.14 -27.54
CA LEU A 203 1.53 -26.22 -28.51
C LEU A 203 2.54 -25.83 -29.60
N VAL A 204 3.78 -25.51 -29.23
CA VAL A 204 4.86 -25.23 -30.19
C VAL A 204 5.16 -26.45 -31.08
N GLU A 205 5.06 -27.66 -30.53
CA GLU A 205 5.25 -28.90 -31.28
C GLU A 205 4.20 -29.11 -32.39
N THR A 206 2.99 -28.52 -32.24
CA THR A 206 1.95 -28.60 -33.28
C THR A 206 2.35 -27.92 -34.59
N VAL A 207 3.17 -26.86 -34.52
CA VAL A 207 3.71 -26.17 -35.70
C VAL A 207 4.79 -27.02 -36.37
N ASN A 208 5.67 -27.63 -35.56
CA ASN A 208 6.70 -28.53 -36.08
C ASN A 208 6.10 -29.78 -36.76
N LYS A 209 4.94 -30.26 -36.28
CA LYS A 209 4.18 -31.37 -36.89
C LYS A 209 3.32 -30.96 -38.09
N GLY A 210 3.23 -29.66 -38.41
CA GLY A 210 2.39 -29.14 -39.50
C GLY A 210 0.88 -29.23 -39.26
N ILE A 211 0.45 -29.37 -38.00
CA ILE A 211 -0.98 -29.35 -37.62
C ILE A 211 -1.51 -27.92 -37.70
N ASN A 212 -0.75 -26.98 -37.13
CA ASN A 212 -0.99 -25.55 -37.23
C ASN A 212 0.09 -24.92 -38.12
N ASP A 213 -0.28 -23.97 -38.96
CA ASP A 213 0.68 -23.29 -39.83
C ASP A 213 1.44 -22.22 -39.03
N ILE A 214 0.75 -21.52 -38.14
CA ILE A 214 1.32 -20.59 -37.17
C ILE A 214 0.60 -20.71 -35.82
N VAL A 215 1.26 -20.29 -34.74
CA VAL A 215 0.63 -20.15 -33.43
C VAL A 215 0.89 -18.76 -32.88
N ILE A 216 -0.17 -18.11 -32.39
CA ILE A 216 -0.11 -16.77 -31.79
C ILE A 216 -0.64 -16.84 -30.37
N GLY A 217 0.11 -16.29 -29.42
CA GLY A 217 -0.15 -16.40 -27.99
C GLY A 217 0.83 -15.59 -27.16
N ASP A 218 0.71 -15.69 -25.84
CA ASP A 218 1.72 -15.28 -24.87
C ASP A 218 2.91 -16.28 -24.84
N ILE A 219 3.44 -16.60 -26.01
CA ILE A 219 4.50 -17.61 -26.17
C ILE A 219 5.85 -16.94 -26.10
N THR A 220 6.57 -17.23 -25.02
CA THR A 220 7.94 -16.79 -24.83
C THR A 220 8.92 -17.49 -25.76
N VAL A 221 9.81 -16.69 -26.36
CA VAL A 221 10.96 -17.18 -27.13
C VAL A 221 12.00 -17.74 -26.17
N ASN A 222 12.37 -19.02 -26.35
CA ASN A 222 13.46 -19.63 -25.60
C ASN A 222 14.35 -20.48 -26.52
N SER A 223 15.55 -20.83 -26.03
CA SER A 223 16.53 -21.61 -26.81
C SER A 223 16.00 -23.00 -27.20
N LYS A 224 15.24 -23.66 -26.30
CA LYS A 224 14.66 -24.99 -26.55
C LYS A 224 13.65 -24.98 -27.70
N ARG A 225 12.74 -24.00 -27.74
CA ARG A 225 11.71 -23.83 -28.77
C ARG A 225 12.31 -23.34 -30.08
N ARG A 226 13.25 -22.39 -30.04
CA ARG A 226 13.90 -21.84 -31.26
C ARG A 226 14.72 -22.88 -32.03
N LYS A 227 15.12 -23.98 -31.39
CA LYS A 227 15.73 -25.13 -32.10
C LYS A 227 14.72 -25.86 -32.99
N LEU A 228 13.47 -25.99 -32.54
CA LEU A 228 12.39 -26.74 -33.19
C LEU A 228 11.65 -25.91 -34.25
N VAL A 229 11.35 -24.65 -33.95
CA VAL A 229 10.48 -23.77 -34.76
C VAL A 229 11.13 -22.41 -35.01
N GLY A 230 10.63 -21.68 -36.00
CA GLY A 230 10.91 -20.27 -36.23
C GLY A 230 10.09 -19.36 -35.31
N PHE A 231 10.54 -18.10 -35.18
CA PHE A 231 9.82 -17.06 -34.46
C PHE A 231 9.84 -15.78 -35.29
N SER A 232 8.74 -15.03 -35.29
CA SER A 232 8.69 -13.68 -35.85
C SER A 232 9.45 -12.66 -34.99
N ASN A 233 9.48 -11.43 -35.46
CA ASN A 233 9.74 -10.26 -34.64
C ASN A 233 8.80 -10.20 -33.43
N ALA A 234 9.29 -9.57 -32.36
CA ALA A 234 8.59 -9.41 -31.10
C ALA A 234 7.22 -8.77 -31.31
N ILE A 235 6.15 -9.40 -30.83
CA ILE A 235 4.82 -8.77 -30.72
C ILE A 235 4.81 -7.85 -29.50
N SER A 236 5.29 -8.35 -28.37
CA SER A 236 5.33 -7.62 -27.10
C SER A 236 6.54 -8.05 -26.28
N GLU A 237 7.12 -7.11 -25.55
CA GLU A 237 8.18 -7.36 -24.56
C GLU A 237 7.53 -7.83 -23.26
N THR A 238 8.08 -8.88 -22.66
CA THR A 238 7.60 -9.41 -21.37
C THR A 238 8.71 -9.39 -20.35
N SER A 239 8.33 -9.28 -19.09
CA SER A 239 9.21 -9.47 -17.96
C SER A 239 8.47 -10.25 -16.89
N THR A 240 9.20 -10.99 -16.06
CA THR A 240 8.63 -11.70 -14.92
C THR A 240 8.65 -10.79 -13.69
N ARG A 241 7.54 -10.81 -12.94
CA ARG A 241 7.38 -10.10 -11.68
C ARG A 241 6.76 -11.02 -10.63
N LEU A 242 6.88 -10.64 -9.36
CA LEU A 242 6.26 -11.38 -8.27
C LEU A 242 4.84 -10.87 -8.03
N ILE A 243 3.94 -11.79 -7.72
CA ILE A 243 2.58 -11.50 -7.30
C ILE A 243 2.35 -12.06 -5.89
N THR A 244 1.74 -11.26 -5.02
CA THR A 244 1.42 -11.62 -3.64
C THR A 244 0.05 -11.07 -3.26
N ARG A 245 -0.51 -11.59 -2.16
CA ARG A 245 -1.74 -11.07 -1.58
C ARG A 245 -1.45 -9.73 -0.89
N ASN A 246 -2.31 -8.75 -1.09
CA ASN A 246 -2.28 -7.50 -0.35
C ASN A 246 -2.42 -7.85 1.14
N THR A 247 -1.42 -7.54 1.96
CA THR A 247 -1.47 -7.82 3.39
C THR A 247 -2.35 -6.76 4.05
N PRO A 248 -3.57 -7.08 4.52
CA PRO A 248 -4.28 -6.17 5.38
C PRO A 248 -3.47 -5.98 6.67
N TYR A 249 -3.57 -4.77 7.21
CA TYR A 249 -2.87 -4.22 8.37
C TYR A 249 -2.59 -5.22 9.50
N VAL A 250 -1.45 -5.00 10.16
CA VAL A 250 -1.08 -5.63 11.43
C VAL A 250 -2.23 -5.47 12.41
N ASN A 251 -2.78 -6.58 12.91
CA ASN A 251 -3.79 -6.54 13.97
C ASN A 251 -3.27 -5.69 15.13
N VAL A 252 -4.04 -4.67 15.48
CA VAL A 252 -3.69 -3.73 16.55
C VAL A 252 -3.93 -4.45 17.88
N ASP A 253 -2.85 -4.92 18.50
CA ASP A 253 -2.92 -5.49 19.84
C ASP A 253 -3.21 -4.37 20.85
N LEU A 254 -4.32 -4.47 21.57
CA LEU A 254 -4.75 -3.52 22.62
C LEU A 254 -3.70 -3.31 23.73
N PHE A 255 -2.81 -4.30 23.91
CA PHE A 255 -1.68 -4.28 24.84
C PHE A 255 -0.33 -3.96 24.17
N GLY A 256 -0.33 -3.37 22.97
CA GLY A 256 0.89 -2.98 22.25
C GLY A 256 1.83 -2.11 23.08
N CYS A 257 1.28 -1.29 23.99
CA CYS A 257 2.06 -0.44 24.89
C CYS A 257 2.92 -1.21 25.91
N SER A 258 2.62 -2.49 26.20
CA SER A 258 3.45 -3.30 27.12
C SER A 258 4.56 -4.08 26.42
N LYS A 259 4.51 -4.19 25.07
CA LYS A 259 5.49 -4.94 24.25
C LYS A 259 6.95 -4.45 24.35
N PRO A 260 7.25 -3.13 24.45
CA PRO A 260 8.64 -2.65 24.43
C PRO A 260 9.52 -3.19 25.57
N PHE A 261 8.91 -3.70 26.64
CA PHE A 261 9.59 -4.34 27.76
C PHE A 261 9.02 -5.72 28.03
N THR A 262 9.90 -6.67 28.35
CA THR A 262 9.47 -8.00 28.76
C THR A 262 8.72 -7.95 30.09
N VAL A 263 7.78 -8.89 30.30
CA VAL A 263 7.03 -9.02 31.57
C VAL A 263 7.97 -9.15 32.78
N LYS A 264 9.14 -9.80 32.61
CA LYS A 264 10.16 -9.92 33.65
C LYS A 264 10.72 -8.55 34.06
N LEU A 265 10.97 -7.65 33.10
CA LEU A 265 11.48 -6.31 33.37
C LEU A 265 10.42 -5.44 34.06
N TRP A 266 9.14 -5.57 33.68
CA TRP A 266 8.04 -4.89 34.38
C TRP A 266 7.94 -5.30 35.85
N ILE A 267 8.06 -6.60 36.13
CA ILE A 267 8.08 -7.12 37.51
C ILE A 267 9.29 -6.57 38.27
N LEU A 268 10.46 -6.47 37.64
CA LEU A 268 11.67 -5.91 38.25
C LEU A 268 11.52 -4.42 38.60
N ILE A 269 10.93 -3.63 37.69
CA ILE A 269 10.66 -2.20 37.91
C ILE A 269 9.69 -2.03 39.09
N LEU A 270 8.61 -2.82 39.12
CA LEU A 270 7.65 -2.81 40.22
C LEU A 270 8.32 -3.19 41.55
N ALA A 271 9.15 -4.23 41.57
CA ALA A 271 9.88 -4.66 42.76
C ALA A 271 10.86 -3.58 43.26
N THR A 272 11.56 -2.91 42.34
CA THR A 272 12.49 -1.80 42.66
C THR A 272 11.73 -0.60 43.21
N CYS A 273 10.56 -0.28 42.66
CA CYS A 273 9.68 0.77 43.18
C CYS A 273 9.24 0.47 44.63
N ILE A 274 8.79 -0.75 44.90
CA ILE A 274 8.36 -1.17 46.25
C ILE A 274 9.55 -1.13 47.22
N ALA A 275 10.71 -1.66 46.82
CA ALA A 275 11.92 -1.67 47.65
C ALA A 275 12.40 -0.25 47.99
N SER A 276 12.39 0.67 47.02
CA SER A 276 12.76 2.07 47.24
C SER A 276 11.76 2.81 48.13
N GLY A 277 10.45 2.49 48.04
CA GLY A 277 9.42 3.01 48.95
C GLY A 277 9.63 2.55 50.40
N ILE A 278 9.94 1.26 50.61
CA ILE A 278 10.29 0.73 51.94
C ILE A 278 11.55 1.40 52.48
N LEU A 279 12.58 1.55 51.65
CA LEU A 279 13.84 2.20 52.04
C LEU A 279 13.62 3.67 52.42
N MET A 280 12.80 4.39 51.66
CA MET A 280 12.41 5.76 51.95
C MET A 280 11.63 5.85 53.27
N CYS A 281 10.74 4.89 53.54
CA CYS A 281 10.03 4.80 54.81
C CYS A 281 10.98 4.66 56.00
N ILE A 282 12.06 3.87 55.87
CA ILE A 282 13.03 3.65 56.96
C ILE A 282 13.87 4.91 57.21
N ILE A 283 14.35 5.56 56.14
CA ILE A 283 15.26 6.71 56.22
C ILE A 283 14.56 7.96 56.77
N GLU A 284 13.30 8.20 56.39
CA GLU A 284 12.58 9.44 56.71
C GLU A 284 11.59 9.28 57.88
N ARG A 285 11.50 8.08 58.48
CA ARG A 285 10.51 7.76 59.52
C ARG A 285 10.51 8.72 60.71
N LYS A 286 11.70 9.20 61.09
CA LYS A 286 11.92 9.97 62.32
C LYS A 286 12.08 11.47 62.08
N ASP A 287 12.56 11.85 60.89
CA ASP A 287 13.06 13.21 60.62
C ASP A 287 12.11 14.04 59.74
N ASN A 288 11.03 13.45 59.24
CA ASN A 288 10.08 14.13 58.37
C ASN A 288 8.75 14.35 59.08
N GLU A 289 8.42 15.63 59.34
CA GLU A 289 7.19 16.06 60.04
C GLU A 289 5.92 15.53 59.37
N SER A 290 5.96 15.27 58.06
CA SER A 290 4.82 14.73 57.30
C SER A 290 4.53 13.25 57.57
N LEU A 291 5.52 12.50 58.10
CA LEU A 291 5.45 11.06 58.35
C LEU A 291 5.32 10.73 59.84
N THR A 292 5.83 11.56 60.74
CA THR A 292 5.97 11.26 62.19
C THR A 292 4.65 11.01 62.93
N ASP A 293 3.55 11.67 62.57
CA ASP A 293 2.27 11.61 63.30
C ASP A 293 1.26 10.58 62.75
N ARG A 294 1.72 9.59 61.97
CA ARG A 294 0.84 8.62 61.29
C ARG A 294 1.11 7.18 61.69
N SER A 295 0.12 6.31 61.49
CA SER A 295 0.28 4.86 61.65
C SER A 295 1.35 4.30 60.69
N VAL A 296 2.01 3.20 61.09
CA VAL A 296 3.10 2.58 60.30
C VAL A 296 2.63 2.18 58.88
N SER A 297 1.38 1.75 58.74
CA SER A 297 0.80 1.44 57.42
C SER A 297 0.61 2.67 56.55
N SER A 298 0.22 3.80 57.13
CA SER A 298 0.09 5.07 56.41
C SER A 298 1.44 5.65 56.01
N GLN A 299 2.46 5.53 56.87
CA GLN A 299 3.85 5.91 56.55
C GLN A 299 4.38 5.11 55.36
N LEU A 300 4.14 3.80 55.35
CA LEU A 300 4.56 2.93 54.26
C LEU A 300 3.82 3.26 52.95
N ALA A 301 2.51 3.50 53.02
CA ALA A 301 1.72 3.87 51.83
C ALA A 301 2.18 5.20 51.22
N LEU A 302 2.43 6.22 52.05
CA LEU A 302 2.87 7.54 51.60
C LEU A 302 4.28 7.51 50.99
N SER A 303 5.18 6.68 51.54
CA SER A 303 6.53 6.49 51.03
C SER A 303 6.58 5.61 49.78
N MET A 304 5.69 4.62 49.64
CA MET A 304 5.49 3.89 48.38
C MET A 304 4.92 4.79 47.29
N TRP A 305 3.95 5.66 47.62
CA TRP A 305 3.47 6.69 46.70
C TRP A 305 4.58 7.66 46.30
N TYR A 306 5.41 8.10 47.26
CA TYR A 306 6.57 8.95 46.99
C TYR A 306 7.55 8.29 46.00
N ALA A 307 7.90 7.02 46.20
CA ALA A 307 8.79 6.29 45.30
C ALA A 307 8.18 6.13 43.90
N PHE A 308 6.89 5.78 43.83
CA PHE A 308 6.17 5.65 42.57
C PHE A 308 6.08 6.98 41.81
N ALA A 309 5.68 8.06 42.48
CA ALA A 309 5.52 9.38 41.87
C ALA A 309 6.84 9.94 41.34
N ASN A 310 7.95 9.71 42.04
CA ASN A 310 9.29 10.08 41.56
C ASN A 310 9.76 9.19 40.40
N MET A 311 9.46 7.89 40.42
CA MET A 311 9.81 6.96 39.34
C MET A 311 9.01 7.25 38.05
N VAL A 312 7.78 7.74 38.15
CA VAL A 312 6.93 8.14 37.01
C VAL A 312 7.16 9.60 36.59
N GLY A 313 7.97 10.36 37.33
CA GLY A 313 8.34 11.75 37.00
C GLY A 313 7.30 12.81 37.37
N TYR A 314 6.26 12.45 38.12
CA TYR A 314 5.19 13.37 38.56
C TYR A 314 5.60 14.22 39.78
N GLY A 315 6.64 13.79 40.52
CA GLY A 315 7.05 14.42 41.78
C GLY A 315 6.09 14.11 42.92
N ALA A 316 6.58 14.16 44.17
CA ALA A 316 5.78 13.82 45.35
C ALA A 316 5.32 15.06 46.15
N ASP A 317 4.25 14.90 46.94
CA ASP A 317 3.59 15.98 47.70
C ASP A 317 4.45 16.57 48.84
N PHE A 318 5.47 15.86 49.29
CA PHE A 318 6.40 16.31 50.33
C PHE A 318 7.84 16.05 49.89
N ALA A 319 8.81 16.77 50.44
CA ALA A 319 10.23 16.63 50.10
C ALA A 319 10.98 15.78 51.13
N ALA A 320 12.03 15.08 50.68
CA ALA A 320 12.98 14.40 51.56
C ALA A 320 13.72 15.40 52.47
N SER A 321 13.63 15.24 53.78
CA SER A 321 14.31 16.12 54.75
C SER A 321 15.77 15.74 54.91
N ASN A 322 16.09 14.44 54.90
CA ASN A 322 17.44 13.92 55.13
C ASN A 322 18.32 13.95 53.88
N ALA A 323 19.64 14.12 54.08
CA ALA A 323 20.64 14.02 53.00
C ALA A 323 20.59 12.65 52.29
N ALA A 324 20.39 11.57 53.06
CA ALA A 324 20.23 10.22 52.52
C ALA A 324 18.93 10.05 51.71
N GLY A 325 17.81 10.62 52.16
CA GLY A 325 16.54 10.61 51.42
C GLY A 325 16.61 11.41 50.11
N ARG A 326 17.35 12.54 50.12
CA ARG A 326 17.62 13.32 48.90
C ARG A 326 18.50 12.58 47.91
N LEU A 327 19.53 11.88 48.38
CA LEU A 327 20.37 11.02 47.53
C LEU A 327 19.55 9.91 46.87
N LEU A 328 18.69 9.23 47.66
CA LEU A 328 17.79 8.20 47.15
C LEU A 328 16.81 8.76 46.10
N THR A 329 16.23 9.93 46.37
CA THR A 329 15.33 10.62 45.43
C THR A 329 16.06 10.99 44.14
N SER A 330 17.28 11.52 44.22
CA SER A 330 18.10 11.82 43.05
C SER A 330 18.40 10.55 42.23
N GLY A 331 18.68 9.43 42.88
CA GLY A 331 18.88 8.14 42.22
C GLY A 331 17.63 7.63 41.51
N LEU A 332 16.45 7.78 42.13
CA LEU A 332 15.16 7.41 41.52
C LEU A 332 14.83 8.27 40.30
N TYR A 333 15.14 9.56 40.33
CA TYR A 333 14.96 10.44 39.16
C TYR A 333 15.87 10.05 38.00
N ILE A 334 17.14 9.74 38.27
CA ILE A 334 18.08 9.27 37.23
C ILE A 334 17.57 7.94 36.63
N LEU A 335 17.13 7.02 37.48
CA LEU A 335 16.55 5.74 37.04
C LEU A 335 15.29 5.94 36.19
N SER A 336 14.40 6.85 36.59
CA SER A 336 13.19 7.21 35.84
C SER A 336 13.53 7.68 34.43
N LEU A 337 14.47 8.61 34.29
CA LEU A 337 14.92 9.12 32.98
C LEU A 337 15.47 8.00 32.09
N ILE A 338 16.27 7.09 32.67
CA ILE A 338 16.83 5.96 31.92
C ILE A 338 15.73 5.00 31.45
N ILE A 339 14.74 4.70 32.31
CA ILE A 339 13.61 3.82 31.98
C ILE A 339 12.78 4.43 30.84
N VAL A 340 12.44 5.72 30.93
CA VAL A 340 11.65 6.41 29.89
C VAL A 340 12.42 6.50 28.57
N ALA A 341 13.71 6.83 28.61
CA ALA A 341 14.55 6.86 27.42
C ALA A 341 14.67 5.48 26.76
N SER A 342 14.85 4.42 27.56
CA SER A 342 14.95 3.05 27.05
C SER A 342 13.62 2.55 26.48
N TYR A 343 12.51 2.88 27.14
CA TYR A 343 11.17 2.53 26.67
C TYR A 343 10.86 3.17 25.31
N THR A 344 11.14 4.47 25.18
CA THR A 344 10.93 5.22 23.93
C THR A 344 11.86 4.74 22.80
N ALA A 345 13.11 4.41 23.11
CA ALA A 345 14.04 3.84 22.13
C ALA A 345 13.59 2.45 21.63
N ASN A 346 13.15 1.57 22.53
CA ASN A 346 12.66 0.24 22.16
C ASN A 346 11.35 0.31 21.37
N LEU A 347 10.41 1.18 21.78
CA LEU A 347 9.18 1.39 21.04
C LEU A 347 9.47 1.90 19.62
N ALA A 348 10.39 2.86 19.47
CA ALA A 348 10.80 3.37 18.16
C ALA A 348 11.42 2.25 17.30
N SER A 349 12.29 1.43 17.88
CA SER A 349 12.88 0.26 17.20
C SER A 349 11.79 -0.74 16.76
N ASP A 350 10.87 -1.10 17.63
CA ASP A 350 9.79 -2.05 17.33
C ASP A 350 8.87 -1.53 16.23
N LEU A 351 8.53 -0.24 16.23
CA LEU A 351 7.74 0.39 15.16
C LEU A 351 8.48 0.36 13.81
N THR A 352 9.81 0.53 13.81
CA THR A 352 10.60 0.40 12.58
C THR A 352 10.73 -1.04 12.09
N LEU A 353 10.81 -2.03 13.00
CA LEU A 353 10.91 -3.46 12.65
C LEU A 353 9.59 -4.06 12.20
N ALA A 354 8.47 -3.69 12.84
CA ALA A 354 7.13 -4.14 12.45
C ALA A 354 6.79 -3.76 10.99
N LYS A 355 7.38 -2.68 10.49
CA LYS A 355 7.27 -2.21 9.10
C LYS A 355 8.05 -3.07 8.10
N SER A 356 9.08 -3.82 8.53
CA SER A 356 10.01 -4.53 7.64
C SER A 356 9.75 -6.03 7.50
N GLN A 357 9.09 -6.67 8.48
CA GLN A 357 9.06 -8.14 8.55
C GLN A 357 8.15 -8.81 7.50
N PHE A 358 7.05 -8.16 7.08
CA PHE A 358 6.03 -8.80 6.24
C PHE A 358 5.93 -8.29 4.81
N VAL A 359 6.70 -7.26 4.44
CA VAL A 359 6.73 -6.79 3.06
C VAL A 359 7.78 -7.60 2.31
N ILE A 360 7.33 -8.46 1.39
CA ILE A 360 8.19 -9.01 0.34
C ILE A 360 8.52 -7.82 -0.54
N SER A 361 9.81 -7.54 -0.73
CA SER A 361 10.30 -6.37 -1.47
C SER A 361 10.64 -6.73 -2.91
N GLY A 362 11.13 -7.95 -3.15
CA GLY A 362 11.48 -8.42 -4.48
C GLY A 362 12.16 -9.79 -4.48
N ILE A 363 12.81 -10.11 -5.60
CA ILE A 363 13.43 -11.42 -5.83
C ILE A 363 14.59 -11.74 -4.86
N GLY A 364 15.23 -10.72 -4.29
CA GLY A 364 16.30 -10.88 -3.29
C GLY A 364 15.84 -11.63 -2.04
N ASP A 365 14.61 -11.35 -1.57
CA ASP A 365 14.03 -11.97 -0.38
C ASP A 365 13.77 -13.48 -0.57
N LEU A 366 13.47 -13.90 -1.80
CA LEU A 366 13.33 -15.32 -2.16
C LEU A 366 14.69 -16.03 -2.19
N LYS A 367 15.73 -15.36 -2.69
CA LYS A 367 17.09 -15.90 -2.74
C LYS A 367 17.73 -16.00 -1.35
N SER A 368 17.40 -15.07 -0.45
CA SER A 368 17.88 -15.07 0.93
C SER A 368 17.13 -16.05 1.85
N GLY A 369 16.06 -16.71 1.35
CA GLY A 369 15.28 -17.68 2.11
C GLY A 369 14.30 -17.05 3.11
N LYS A 370 13.88 -15.78 2.91
CA LYS A 370 12.88 -15.12 3.76
C LYS A 370 11.53 -15.84 3.73
N VAL A 371 11.22 -16.51 2.62
CA VAL A 371 10.00 -17.31 2.41
C VAL A 371 10.39 -18.79 2.29
N PRO A 372 9.73 -19.71 3.01
CA PRO A 372 9.99 -21.14 2.87
C PRO A 372 9.65 -21.62 1.45
N PRO A 373 10.48 -22.49 0.82
CA PRO A 373 10.25 -22.95 -0.55
C PRO A 373 8.86 -23.54 -0.82
N SER A 374 8.27 -24.21 0.18
CA SER A 374 6.92 -24.78 0.10
C SER A 374 5.79 -23.75 -0.02
N ARG A 375 6.05 -22.47 0.27
CA ARG A 375 5.09 -21.37 0.11
C ARG A 375 5.36 -20.51 -1.13
N ILE A 376 6.32 -20.91 -1.96
CA ILE A 376 6.60 -20.30 -3.27
C ILE A 376 5.87 -21.10 -4.34
N GLY A 377 4.86 -20.50 -4.97
CA GLY A 377 4.13 -21.13 -6.07
C GLY A 377 4.85 -20.96 -7.40
N VAL A 378 5.15 -22.04 -8.11
CA VAL A 378 5.75 -21.99 -9.46
C VAL A 378 4.96 -22.87 -10.42
N ARG A 379 4.64 -22.33 -11.60
CA ARG A 379 3.91 -23.06 -12.64
C ARG A 379 4.82 -24.00 -13.43
N VAL A 380 4.47 -25.28 -13.42
CA VAL A 380 5.27 -26.34 -14.08
C VAL A 380 5.15 -26.22 -15.62
N GLY A 381 6.26 -26.43 -16.32
CA GLY A 381 6.34 -26.36 -17.79
C GLY A 381 6.39 -24.94 -18.36
N THR A 382 6.61 -23.92 -17.52
CA THR A 382 6.71 -22.51 -17.91
C THR A 382 8.14 -21.98 -17.76
N VAL A 383 8.40 -20.78 -18.29
CA VAL A 383 9.71 -20.12 -18.15
C VAL A 383 10.03 -19.83 -16.68
N ALA A 384 9.02 -19.55 -15.87
CA ALA A 384 9.17 -19.35 -14.43
C ALA A 384 9.77 -20.58 -13.71
N GLU A 385 9.43 -21.80 -14.13
CA GLU A 385 10.07 -23.02 -13.59
C GLU A 385 11.56 -23.07 -13.94
N ALA A 386 11.88 -22.81 -15.21
CA ALA A 386 13.28 -22.81 -15.67
C ALA A 386 14.11 -21.73 -14.94
N TYR A 387 13.54 -20.55 -14.72
CA TYR A 387 14.18 -19.47 -13.96
C TYR A 387 14.38 -19.84 -12.49
N TYR A 388 13.35 -20.36 -11.81
CA TYR A 388 13.44 -20.77 -10.41
C TYR A 388 14.51 -21.85 -10.20
N LEU A 389 14.52 -22.87 -11.06
CA LEU A 389 15.49 -23.97 -10.97
C LEU A 389 16.93 -23.51 -11.22
N SER A 390 17.14 -22.58 -12.15
CA SER A 390 18.49 -22.09 -12.49
C SER A 390 19.04 -21.07 -11.49
N HIS A 391 18.21 -20.14 -11.01
CA HIS A 391 18.67 -18.97 -10.27
C HIS A 391 18.35 -18.96 -8.77
N ILE A 392 17.40 -19.80 -8.31
CA ILE A 392 16.96 -19.81 -6.90
C ILE A 392 17.32 -21.15 -6.24
N SER A 393 16.84 -22.27 -6.78
CA SER A 393 16.98 -23.57 -6.11
C SER A 393 18.18 -24.42 -6.58
N ARG A 394 18.99 -23.90 -7.51
CA ARG A 394 20.17 -24.59 -8.08
C ARG A 394 19.86 -26.03 -8.52
N GLY A 395 18.71 -26.23 -9.15
CA GLY A 395 18.25 -27.52 -9.68
C GLY A 395 17.30 -28.32 -8.79
N ASN A 396 17.03 -27.89 -7.55
CA ASN A 396 16.14 -28.62 -6.64
C ASN A 396 14.66 -28.25 -6.83
N LYS A 397 13.76 -29.24 -6.91
CA LYS A 397 12.30 -29.04 -7.06
C LYS A 397 11.61 -28.95 -5.69
N ASN A 398 11.91 -27.91 -4.93
CA ASN A 398 11.41 -27.70 -3.57
C ASN A 398 10.25 -26.69 -3.44
N PHE A 399 9.67 -26.27 -4.58
CA PHE A 399 8.59 -25.28 -4.64
C PHE A 399 7.20 -25.92 -4.65
N TYR A 400 6.15 -25.12 -4.43
CA TYR A 400 4.76 -25.55 -4.57
C TYR A 400 4.34 -25.61 -6.05
N PRO A 401 4.06 -26.80 -6.62
CA PRO A 401 3.82 -26.95 -8.05
C PRO A 401 2.41 -26.48 -8.43
N LEU A 402 2.32 -25.58 -9.40
CA LEU A 402 1.06 -25.07 -9.94
C LEU A 402 0.83 -25.55 -11.37
N THR A 403 -0.40 -25.95 -11.69
CA THR A 403 -0.78 -26.48 -13.00
C THR A 403 -1.37 -25.39 -13.92
N THR A 404 -2.43 -24.73 -13.47
CA THR A 404 -3.14 -23.69 -14.24
C THR A 404 -2.96 -22.29 -13.63
N ARG A 405 -3.20 -21.24 -14.43
CA ARG A 405 -3.21 -19.85 -13.91
C ARG A 405 -4.29 -19.65 -12.85
N GLN A 406 -5.45 -20.27 -13.00
CA GLN A 406 -6.53 -20.17 -12.02
C GLN A 406 -6.12 -20.73 -10.66
N ASN A 407 -5.51 -21.92 -10.67
CA ASN A 407 -4.99 -22.58 -9.48
C ASN A 407 -3.92 -21.73 -8.75
N LEU A 408 -3.16 -20.91 -9.49
CA LEU A 408 -2.22 -19.95 -8.90
C LEU A 408 -2.96 -18.88 -8.08
N TYR A 409 -3.99 -18.26 -8.65
CA TYR A 409 -4.74 -17.20 -7.98
C TYR A 409 -5.53 -17.73 -6.78
N ASP A 410 -6.17 -18.88 -6.92
CA ASP A 410 -6.95 -19.51 -5.86
C ASP A 410 -6.06 -19.84 -4.63
N ASN A 411 -4.85 -20.37 -4.86
CA ASN A 411 -3.91 -20.67 -3.77
C ASN A 411 -3.30 -19.42 -3.10
N LEU A 412 -3.09 -18.33 -3.85
CA LEU A 412 -2.65 -17.05 -3.29
C LEU A 412 -3.74 -16.43 -2.40
N LEU A 413 -4.99 -16.46 -2.85
CA LEU A 413 -6.12 -15.93 -2.10
C LEU A 413 -6.44 -16.78 -0.86
N ALA A 414 -6.31 -18.10 -0.97
CA ALA A 414 -6.46 -19.03 0.16
C ALA A 414 -5.32 -18.94 1.20
N GLY A 415 -4.19 -18.31 0.85
CA GLY A 415 -3.02 -18.19 1.73
C GLY A 415 -2.14 -19.45 1.81
N ASN A 416 -2.36 -20.43 0.93
CA ASN A 416 -1.52 -21.62 0.84
C ASN A 416 -0.10 -21.27 0.39
N ILE A 417 0.01 -20.32 -0.53
CA ILE A 417 1.27 -19.75 -1.03
C ILE A 417 1.31 -18.25 -0.73
N ASP A 418 2.49 -17.74 -0.40
CA ASP A 418 2.69 -16.31 -0.11
C ASP A 418 3.04 -15.51 -1.36
N VAL A 419 3.71 -16.16 -2.32
CA VAL A 419 4.27 -15.50 -3.49
C VAL A 419 4.31 -16.45 -4.68
N SER A 420 4.06 -15.91 -5.87
CA SER A 420 4.22 -16.62 -7.13
C SER A 420 4.82 -15.72 -8.22
N PHE A 421 5.20 -16.33 -9.33
CA PHE A 421 5.77 -15.67 -10.50
C PHE A 421 4.68 -15.45 -11.55
N THR A 422 4.60 -14.24 -12.10
CA THR A 422 3.70 -13.90 -13.20
C THR A 422 4.41 -13.03 -14.22
N ASP A 423 4.02 -13.13 -15.49
CA ASP A 423 4.37 -12.13 -16.50
C ASP A 423 3.79 -10.77 -16.09
N GLU A 424 4.55 -9.69 -16.29
CA GLU A 424 4.19 -8.33 -15.92
C GLU A 424 2.88 -7.89 -16.55
N ALA A 425 2.73 -8.05 -17.87
CA ALA A 425 1.55 -7.61 -18.60
C ALA A 425 0.28 -8.30 -18.07
N VAL A 426 0.33 -9.61 -17.86
CA VAL A 426 -0.78 -10.39 -17.28
C VAL A 426 -1.02 -9.97 -15.84
N GLY A 427 0.04 -9.79 -15.05
CA GLY A 427 -0.02 -9.38 -13.67
C GLY A 427 -0.76 -8.05 -13.48
N ILE A 428 -0.39 -7.04 -14.27
CA ILE A 428 -0.98 -5.69 -14.20
C ILE A 428 -2.47 -5.76 -14.49
N TYR A 429 -2.86 -6.45 -15.56
CA TYR A 429 -4.27 -6.62 -15.91
C TYR A 429 -5.05 -7.32 -14.79
N VAL A 430 -4.49 -8.40 -14.23
CA VAL A 430 -5.17 -9.21 -13.23
C VAL A 430 -5.34 -8.47 -11.91
N THR A 431 -4.31 -7.76 -11.43
CA THR A 431 -4.41 -6.98 -10.18
C THR A 431 -5.31 -5.78 -10.31
N ASN A 432 -5.39 -5.16 -11.50
CA ASN A 432 -6.19 -3.95 -11.73
C ASN A 432 -7.66 -4.23 -12.09
N ASN A 433 -7.97 -5.40 -12.68
CA ASN A 433 -9.31 -5.68 -13.21
C ASN A 433 -10.01 -6.88 -12.59
N VAL A 434 -9.28 -7.87 -12.09
CA VAL A 434 -9.87 -9.15 -11.66
C VAL A 434 -9.77 -9.35 -10.15
N TYR A 435 -8.56 -9.21 -9.59
CA TYR A 435 -8.28 -9.49 -8.18
C TYR A 435 -7.64 -8.28 -7.48
N CYS A 436 -8.47 -7.38 -6.97
CA CYS A 436 -8.02 -6.20 -6.23
C CYS A 436 -7.29 -6.53 -4.90
N ASN A 437 -7.43 -7.77 -4.42
CA ASN A 437 -6.75 -8.27 -3.22
C ASN A 437 -5.31 -8.75 -3.50
N LEU A 438 -4.86 -8.75 -4.76
CA LEU A 438 -3.51 -9.15 -5.15
C LEU A 438 -2.71 -7.90 -5.58
N THR A 439 -1.40 -7.94 -5.36
CA THR A 439 -0.49 -6.85 -5.71
C THR A 439 0.79 -7.41 -6.34
N LEU A 440 1.36 -6.66 -7.28
CA LEU A 440 2.65 -6.94 -7.87
C LEU A 440 3.78 -6.34 -7.02
N VAL A 441 4.87 -7.10 -6.86
CA VAL A 441 5.97 -6.77 -5.96
C VAL A 441 7.32 -6.95 -6.65
N GLY A 442 8.27 -6.08 -6.30
CA GLY A 442 9.64 -6.09 -6.81
C GLY A 442 9.80 -5.50 -8.19
N ASP A 443 11.06 -5.49 -8.65
CA ASP A 443 11.43 -5.04 -9.98
C ASP A 443 11.21 -6.15 -11.02
N ASN A 444 11.15 -5.74 -12.29
CA ASN A 444 11.05 -6.64 -13.42
C ASN A 444 12.36 -7.42 -13.58
N PHE A 445 12.28 -8.75 -13.67
CA PHE A 445 13.42 -9.63 -13.92
C PHE A 445 13.08 -10.65 -15.00
N ASP A 446 14.10 -11.33 -15.53
CA ASP A 446 13.93 -12.31 -16.62
C ASP A 446 13.17 -11.72 -17.82
N THR A 447 13.75 -10.67 -18.42
CA THR A 447 13.19 -10.01 -19.62
C THR A 447 13.18 -10.97 -20.80
N GLY A 448 12.01 -11.14 -21.41
CA GLY A 448 11.77 -12.00 -22.55
C GLY A 448 10.93 -11.32 -23.62
N ILE A 449 10.59 -12.07 -24.65
CA ILE A 449 9.84 -11.58 -25.80
C ILE A 449 8.71 -12.57 -26.11
N PHE A 450 7.51 -12.04 -26.35
CA PHE A 450 6.42 -12.76 -27.00
C PHE A 450 6.49 -12.58 -28.51
N ALA A 451 6.45 -13.68 -29.26
CA ALA A 451 6.54 -13.68 -30.72
C ALA A 451 5.62 -14.74 -31.33
N ILE A 452 5.27 -14.55 -32.62
CA ILE A 452 4.48 -15.53 -33.38
C ILE A 452 5.38 -16.72 -33.67
N VAL A 453 4.87 -17.93 -33.42
CA VAL A 453 5.56 -19.17 -33.73
C VAL A 453 5.32 -19.49 -35.21
N THR A 454 6.41 -19.64 -35.96
CA THR A 454 6.39 -19.96 -37.39
C THR A 454 7.17 -21.25 -37.66
N PRO A 455 6.94 -21.92 -38.81
CA PRO A 455 7.77 -23.05 -39.21
C PRO A 455 9.22 -22.63 -39.41
N LYS A 456 10.16 -23.57 -39.26
CA LYS A 456 11.58 -23.28 -39.49
C LYS A 456 11.81 -22.98 -40.98
N ASN A 457 12.53 -21.90 -41.27
CA ASN A 457 12.79 -21.42 -42.64
C ASN A 457 11.51 -21.18 -43.45
N TRP A 458 10.48 -20.59 -42.82
CA TRP A 458 9.22 -20.30 -43.48
C TRP A 458 9.40 -19.26 -44.59
N LEU A 459 8.93 -19.59 -45.81
CA LEU A 459 9.05 -18.74 -47.02
C LEU A 459 8.46 -17.33 -46.83
N TYR A 460 7.46 -17.22 -45.96
CA TYR A 460 6.69 -16.01 -45.71
C TYR A 460 7.14 -15.22 -44.47
N ALA A 461 8.18 -15.68 -43.76
CA ALA A 461 8.59 -15.06 -42.50
C ALA A 461 8.94 -13.57 -42.67
N GLN A 462 9.58 -13.21 -43.78
CA GLN A 462 10.00 -11.84 -44.05
C GLN A 462 8.81 -10.88 -44.17
N ASP A 463 7.76 -11.26 -44.90
CA ASP A 463 6.56 -10.42 -45.07
C ASP A 463 5.85 -10.18 -43.72
N LEU A 464 5.76 -11.22 -42.89
CA LEU A 464 5.21 -11.12 -41.53
C LEU A 464 6.06 -10.20 -40.66
N ASP A 465 7.38 -10.36 -40.68
CA ASP A 465 8.31 -9.59 -39.86
C ASP A 465 8.33 -8.11 -40.21
N VAL A 466 8.28 -7.77 -41.51
CA VAL A 466 8.18 -6.38 -41.99
C VAL A 466 6.86 -5.76 -41.56
N THR A 467 5.75 -6.50 -41.67
CA THR A 467 4.44 -5.99 -41.27
C THR A 467 4.37 -5.75 -39.76
N LEU A 468 4.90 -6.66 -38.94
CA LEU A 468 4.96 -6.48 -37.49
C LEU A 468 5.82 -5.28 -37.08
N LEU A 469 6.94 -5.04 -37.78
CA LEU A 469 7.74 -3.84 -37.58
C LEU A 469 6.95 -2.57 -37.92
N LEU A 470 6.25 -2.55 -39.05
CA LEU A 470 5.41 -1.42 -39.44
C LEU A 470 4.29 -1.15 -38.42
N LEU A 471 3.66 -2.19 -37.86
CA LEU A 471 2.66 -2.04 -36.80
C LEU A 471 3.23 -1.47 -35.50
N LYS A 472 4.51 -1.73 -35.21
CA LYS A 472 5.22 -1.12 -34.09
C LYS A 472 5.61 0.33 -34.38
N GLU A 473 6.14 0.61 -35.56
CA GLU A 473 6.54 1.97 -35.98
C GLU A 473 5.36 2.93 -36.08
N THR A 474 4.19 2.43 -36.46
CA THR A 474 2.94 3.21 -36.49
C THR A 474 2.31 3.43 -35.11
N GLY A 475 2.81 2.77 -34.05
CA GLY A 475 2.28 2.86 -32.69
C GLY A 475 1.03 2.00 -32.42
N TYR A 476 0.50 1.28 -33.41
CA TYR A 476 -0.73 0.50 -33.26
C TYR A 476 -0.64 -0.59 -32.19
N ILE A 477 0.53 -1.22 -32.03
CA ILE A 477 0.75 -2.21 -30.97
C ILE A 477 0.66 -1.58 -29.57
N ASP A 478 1.12 -0.34 -29.41
CA ASP A 478 1.05 0.39 -28.14
C ASP A 478 -0.39 0.81 -27.82
N ASP A 479 -1.15 1.23 -28.84
CA ASP A 479 -2.60 1.51 -28.70
C ASP A 479 -3.37 0.27 -28.24
N LEU A 480 -3.10 -0.90 -28.84
CA LEU A 480 -3.68 -2.17 -28.40
C LEU A 480 -3.28 -2.52 -26.96
N ARG A 481 -2.03 -2.23 -26.58
CA ARG A 481 -1.54 -2.48 -25.22
C ARG A 481 -2.28 -1.60 -24.21
N GLN A 482 -2.45 -0.32 -24.50
CA GLN A 482 -3.20 0.59 -23.65
C GLN A 482 -4.67 0.15 -23.51
N LYS A 483 -5.32 -0.19 -24.63
CA LYS A 483 -6.71 -0.66 -24.67
C LYS A 483 -6.96 -1.91 -23.80
N TRP A 484 -6.06 -2.89 -23.86
CA TRP A 484 -6.27 -4.19 -23.23
C TRP A 484 -5.62 -4.37 -21.86
N PHE A 485 -4.54 -3.64 -21.53
CA PHE A 485 -3.75 -3.88 -20.31
C PHE A 485 -3.82 -2.74 -19.29
N GLU A 486 -4.08 -1.50 -19.69
CA GLU A 486 -4.07 -0.33 -18.78
C GLU A 486 -5.45 0.04 -18.19
N VAL A 487 -6.50 -0.68 -18.57
CA VAL A 487 -7.84 -0.53 -17.97
C VAL A 487 -7.75 -0.85 -16.47
N ARG A 488 -8.36 0.01 -15.64
CA ARG A 488 -8.46 -0.17 -14.18
C ARG A 488 -9.92 -0.19 -13.76
N ASN A 489 -10.38 -1.33 -13.26
CA ASN A 489 -11.71 -1.49 -12.66
C ASN A 489 -11.68 -1.55 -11.12
N CYS A 490 -10.53 -1.89 -10.53
CA CYS A 490 -10.36 -1.88 -9.09
C CYS A 490 -10.31 -0.43 -8.57
N PRO A 491 -11.03 -0.10 -7.49
CA PRO A 491 -10.89 1.19 -6.82
C PRO A 491 -9.45 1.32 -6.31
N ASP A 492 -8.84 2.51 -6.49
CA ASP A 492 -7.53 2.79 -5.92
C ASP A 492 -7.61 2.50 -4.42
N ALA A 493 -6.82 1.52 -3.95
CA ALA A 493 -6.58 1.37 -2.53
C ALA A 493 -5.94 2.68 -2.09
N ASP A 494 -6.71 3.50 -1.38
CA ASP A 494 -6.34 4.86 -0.99
C ASP A 494 -4.86 4.95 -0.69
N THR A 495 -4.21 5.87 -1.41
CA THR A 495 -2.81 6.24 -1.20
C THR A 495 -2.63 7.00 0.13
N THR A 496 -3.53 6.81 1.11
CA THR A 496 -3.35 7.16 2.51
C THR A 496 -2.65 6.03 3.26
N ARG A 497 -1.54 5.53 2.71
CA ARG A 497 -0.51 4.85 3.51
C ARG A 497 0.23 5.88 4.36
N SER A 498 -0.50 6.57 5.24
CA SER A 498 0.11 7.40 6.28
C SER A 498 0.72 6.46 7.31
N THR A 499 2.02 6.59 7.46
CA THR A 499 2.93 5.94 8.41
C THR A 499 2.63 6.22 9.89
N ALA A 500 1.45 6.72 10.22
CA ALA A 500 1.01 6.94 11.59
C ALA A 500 0.44 5.63 12.15
N MET A 501 0.60 5.37 13.45
CA MET A 501 -0.33 4.47 14.15
C MET A 501 -1.74 4.88 13.72
N SER A 502 -2.53 3.94 13.19
CA SER A 502 -3.92 4.27 12.87
C SER A 502 -4.53 4.81 14.16
N ILE A 503 -5.29 5.91 14.05
CA ILE A 503 -5.91 6.56 15.21
C ILE A 503 -6.86 5.59 15.95
N GLU A 504 -7.10 4.41 15.37
CA GLU A 504 -7.90 3.29 15.88
C GLU A 504 -7.20 2.62 17.07
N ALA A 505 -5.88 2.73 17.15
CA ALA A 505 -5.07 2.29 18.28
C ALA A 505 -5.16 3.24 19.49
N VAL A 506 -5.63 4.49 19.28
CA VAL A 506 -5.78 5.50 20.33
C VAL A 506 -7.27 5.63 20.64
N GLY A 507 -7.78 4.80 21.56
CA GLY A 507 -9.17 4.90 21.99
C GLY A 507 -9.51 6.32 22.44
N GLY A 508 -10.59 6.90 21.89
CA GLY A 508 -10.99 8.30 22.15
C GLY A 508 -12.48 8.54 21.87
N VAL A 509 -13.02 9.64 22.39
CA VAL A 509 -14.41 10.06 22.16
C VAL A 509 -14.47 10.91 20.89
N LEU A 510 -15.40 10.59 19.99
CA LEU A 510 -15.61 11.34 18.74
C LEU A 510 -16.49 12.57 18.98
N ILE A 511 -15.83 13.71 19.15
CA ILE A 511 -16.47 15.02 19.33
C ILE A 511 -16.45 15.77 18.00
N LYS A 512 -17.61 16.20 17.51
CA LYS A 512 -17.72 17.07 16.33
C LYS A 512 -17.76 18.55 16.75
N HIS A 513 -17.46 19.42 15.79
CA HIS A 513 -17.64 20.87 15.98
C HIS A 513 -19.08 21.25 16.35
N GLU A 514 -20.09 20.55 15.82
CA GLU A 514 -21.49 20.81 16.19
C GLU A 514 -21.76 20.57 17.67
N ASN A 515 -21.10 19.58 18.28
CA ASN A 515 -21.28 19.27 19.69
C ASN A 515 -20.71 20.38 20.59
N VAL A 516 -19.52 20.87 20.24
CA VAL A 516 -18.85 21.96 20.96
C VAL A 516 -19.68 23.24 20.85
N ILE A 517 -20.16 23.57 19.64
CA ILE A 517 -21.01 24.77 19.43
C ILE A 517 -22.31 24.65 20.23
N ALA A 518 -22.98 23.48 20.21
CA ALA A 518 -24.19 23.25 20.98
C ALA A 518 -23.95 23.48 22.49
N ALA A 519 -22.91 22.86 23.06
CA ALA A 519 -22.56 23.03 24.46
C ALA A 519 -22.25 24.50 24.79
N MET A 520 -21.47 25.18 23.96
CA MET A 520 -21.16 26.60 24.13
C MET A 520 -22.41 27.49 24.07
N THR A 521 -23.37 27.22 23.20
CA THR A 521 -24.61 28.02 23.12
C THR A 521 -25.44 27.90 24.40
N GLY A 522 -25.56 26.70 24.97
CA GLY A 522 -26.22 26.48 26.25
C GLY A 522 -25.47 27.16 27.41
N GLN A 523 -24.14 27.03 27.44
CA GLN A 523 -23.31 27.71 28.45
C GLN A 523 -23.41 29.23 28.35
N LYS A 524 -23.40 29.78 27.12
CA LYS A 524 -23.52 31.23 26.87
C LYS A 524 -24.77 31.76 27.51
N GLU A 525 -25.93 31.16 27.26
CA GLU A 525 -27.20 31.66 27.79
C GLU A 525 -27.19 31.79 29.32
N ARG A 526 -26.58 30.82 30.01
CA ARG A 526 -26.50 30.81 31.48
C ARG A 526 -25.46 31.78 32.03
N VAL A 527 -24.34 31.94 31.34
CA VAL A 527 -23.22 32.75 31.83
C VAL A 527 -23.33 34.21 31.35
N PHE A 528 -24.06 34.51 30.28
CA PHE A 528 -24.13 35.84 29.66
C PHE A 528 -24.61 36.93 30.62
N THR A 529 -25.54 36.62 31.53
CA THR A 529 -26.07 37.57 32.52
C THR A 529 -25.05 37.91 33.62
N MET A 530 -23.95 37.17 33.73
CA MET A 530 -22.97 37.27 34.83
C MET A 530 -21.70 38.03 34.43
N VAL A 531 -21.52 38.31 33.14
CA VAL A 531 -20.25 38.72 32.56
C VAL A 531 -20.30 40.16 32.03
N ASP A 532 -19.30 40.95 32.42
CA ASP A 532 -19.06 42.30 31.96
C ASP A 532 -18.05 42.25 30.79
N LEU A 533 -18.56 42.30 29.56
CA LEU A 533 -17.77 42.07 28.33
C LEU A 533 -16.51 42.94 28.22
N GLU A 534 -16.53 44.18 28.70
CA GLU A 534 -15.40 45.12 28.56
C GLU A 534 -14.32 44.97 29.65
N ASN A 535 -14.72 44.52 30.84
CA ASN A 535 -13.89 44.61 32.05
C ASN A 535 -13.49 43.25 32.61
N ASP A 536 -14.22 42.18 32.30
CA ASP A 536 -13.93 40.86 32.82
C ASP A 536 -12.65 40.27 32.21
N ILE A 537 -11.98 39.46 33.04
CA ILE A 537 -10.77 38.76 32.69
C ILE A 537 -10.95 37.32 33.15
N TYR A 538 -10.80 36.38 32.24
CA TYR A 538 -10.78 34.95 32.54
C TYR A 538 -9.35 34.45 32.72
N ILE A 539 -9.17 33.50 33.63
CA ILE A 539 -7.91 32.78 33.79
C ILE A 539 -8.06 31.35 33.25
N ALA A 540 -7.33 31.03 32.18
CA ALA A 540 -7.24 29.69 31.62
C ALA A 540 -6.02 28.98 32.19
N TYR A 541 -6.21 27.82 32.80
CA TYR A 541 -5.10 27.06 33.39
C TYR A 541 -5.30 25.55 33.41
N LEU A 542 -6.52 25.07 33.13
CA LEU A 542 -6.74 23.65 32.91
C LEU A 542 -6.16 23.27 31.53
N PRO A 543 -5.70 22.02 31.33
CA PRO A 543 -5.22 21.59 30.02
C PRO A 543 -6.34 21.68 28.97
N LEU A 544 -6.03 22.09 27.74
CA LEU A 544 -6.98 22.07 26.60
C LEU A 544 -7.52 20.66 26.29
N ALA A 545 -6.82 19.61 26.72
CA ALA A 545 -7.32 18.23 26.66
C ALA A 545 -8.56 18.01 27.56
N HIS A 546 -8.80 18.88 28.54
CA HIS A 546 -9.98 18.88 29.38
C HIS A 546 -11.11 19.65 28.67
N ILE A 547 -12.14 18.93 28.20
CA ILE A 547 -13.18 19.51 27.33
C ILE A 547 -13.91 20.72 27.94
N LEU A 548 -14.05 20.77 29.27
CA LEU A 548 -14.64 21.94 29.96
C LEU A 548 -13.84 23.22 29.71
N GLU A 549 -12.51 23.15 29.78
CA GLU A 549 -11.66 24.31 29.56
C GLU A 549 -11.70 24.75 28.11
N LEU A 550 -11.66 23.78 27.17
CA LEU A 550 -11.79 24.06 25.75
C LEU A 550 -13.11 24.78 25.45
N CYS A 551 -14.25 24.29 25.96
CA CYS A 551 -15.55 24.93 25.75
C CYS A 551 -15.62 26.34 26.37
N CYS A 552 -15.10 26.52 27.59
CA CYS A 552 -15.07 27.82 28.26
C CYS A 552 -14.16 28.82 27.53
N GLU A 553 -12.97 28.41 27.10
CA GLU A 553 -12.02 29.27 26.40
C GLU A 553 -12.59 29.75 25.05
N ILE A 554 -13.19 28.85 24.26
CA ILE A 554 -13.83 29.24 22.99
C ILE A 554 -15.03 30.16 23.27
N LEU A 555 -15.80 29.93 24.34
CA LEU A 555 -16.93 30.81 24.73
C LEU A 555 -16.44 32.22 25.06
N ILE A 556 -15.34 32.34 25.80
CA ILE A 556 -14.75 33.62 26.21
C ILE A 556 -14.22 34.39 25.01
N PHE A 557 -13.58 33.71 24.05
CA PHE A 557 -13.18 34.31 22.79
C PHE A 557 -14.37 34.75 21.95
N PHE A 558 -15.43 33.94 21.90
CA PHE A 558 -16.66 34.31 21.22
C PHE A 558 -17.34 35.54 21.83
N MET A 559 -17.25 35.71 23.16
CA MET A 559 -17.78 36.88 23.87
C MET A 559 -16.84 38.10 23.84
N GLY A 560 -15.59 37.95 23.38
CA GLY A 560 -14.63 39.06 23.33
C GLY A 560 -14.00 39.43 24.67
N ILE A 561 -14.00 38.51 25.65
CA ILE A 561 -13.45 38.73 26.99
C ILE A 561 -11.94 38.47 26.99
N LYS A 562 -11.19 39.18 27.85
CA LYS A 562 -9.74 39.00 27.99
C LYS A 562 -9.43 37.67 28.68
N CYS A 563 -8.50 36.89 28.13
CA CYS A 563 -8.04 35.62 28.71
C CYS A 563 -6.57 35.73 29.12
N GLY A 564 -6.21 35.22 30.29
CA GLY A 564 -4.82 35.06 30.74
C GLY A 564 -4.50 33.60 31.00
N TYR A 565 -3.38 33.12 30.47
CA TYR A 565 -2.95 31.72 30.64
C TYR A 565 -2.05 31.56 31.87
N SER A 566 -2.31 30.50 32.63
CA SER A 566 -1.58 30.10 33.84
C SER A 566 -1.38 28.58 33.84
N SER A 567 -0.47 28.06 34.67
CA SER A 567 -0.37 26.62 34.93
C SER A 567 -0.98 26.29 36.29
N PRO A 568 -1.55 25.09 36.53
CA PRO A 568 -1.99 24.69 37.86
C PRO A 568 -0.87 24.76 38.91
N GLN A 569 0.38 24.61 38.47
CA GLN A 569 1.58 24.68 39.33
C GLN A 569 2.07 26.11 39.61
N THR A 570 1.52 27.12 38.95
CA THR A 570 1.86 28.55 39.15
C THR A 570 0.65 29.40 39.57
N LEU A 571 -0.53 28.78 39.62
CA LEU A 571 -1.80 29.44 39.91
C LEU A 571 -1.86 30.09 41.31
N THR A 572 -1.38 29.40 42.35
CA THR A 572 -1.46 29.87 43.76
C THR A 572 -0.08 29.96 44.39
N GLY A 573 0.12 30.87 45.35
CA GLY A 573 1.42 31.05 46.03
C GLY A 573 1.91 29.87 46.89
N GLN A 574 1.10 28.83 47.08
CA GLN A 574 1.52 27.56 47.71
C GLN A 574 2.02 26.52 46.69
N SER A 575 1.94 26.82 45.39
CA SER A 575 2.30 25.88 44.33
C SER A 575 3.82 25.73 44.19
N THR A 576 4.27 24.53 43.83
CA THR A 576 5.68 24.10 43.86
C THR A 576 6.58 24.79 42.84
N ALA A 577 6.02 25.36 41.77
CA ALA A 577 6.80 25.99 40.70
C ALA A 577 7.12 27.48 40.94
N ILE A 578 6.55 28.11 41.99
CA ILE A 578 6.80 29.51 42.32
C ILE A 578 7.89 29.62 43.40
N LYS A 579 8.89 30.47 43.15
CA LYS A 579 9.93 30.78 44.13
C LYS A 579 9.31 31.50 45.35
N ARG A 580 9.58 30.99 46.56
CA ARG A 580 9.08 31.57 47.83
C ARG A 580 9.30 33.09 47.87
N GLY A 581 8.24 33.85 48.11
CA GLY A 581 8.25 35.32 48.20
C GLY A 581 7.91 36.07 46.90
N GLN A 582 7.70 35.37 45.78
CA GLN A 582 7.19 35.96 44.53
C GLN A 582 5.66 35.94 44.49
N LYS A 583 5.07 36.82 43.68
CA LYS A 583 3.62 36.87 43.45
C LYS A 583 3.17 35.71 42.56
N ASP A 584 1.99 35.18 42.82
CA ASP A 584 1.36 34.12 42.03
C ASP A 584 0.54 34.67 40.85
N ASP A 585 0.17 33.80 39.91
CA ASP A 585 -0.52 34.20 38.67
C ASP A 585 -1.88 34.83 38.96
N LEU A 586 -2.61 34.35 39.98
CA LEU A 586 -3.89 34.95 40.42
C LEU A 586 -3.71 36.37 40.97
N GLN A 587 -2.65 36.65 41.73
CA GLN A 587 -2.34 37.98 42.26
C GLN A 587 -1.85 38.95 41.19
N VAL A 588 -1.17 38.46 40.15
CA VAL A 588 -0.68 39.27 39.03
C VAL A 588 -1.82 39.61 38.08
N LEU A 589 -2.55 38.58 37.60
CA LEU A 589 -3.61 38.74 36.60
C LEU A 589 -4.87 39.38 37.19
N ARG A 590 -5.18 39.08 38.46
CA ARG A 590 -6.40 39.51 39.18
C ARG A 590 -7.68 39.25 38.35
N PRO A 591 -7.96 37.97 38.00
CA PRO A 591 -9.07 37.62 37.14
C PRO A 591 -10.43 37.85 37.82
N HIS A 592 -11.48 37.89 37.01
CA HIS A 592 -12.89 38.01 37.44
C HIS A 592 -13.63 36.68 37.36
N LEU A 593 -13.28 35.86 36.36
CA LEU A 593 -13.91 34.59 36.01
C LEU A 593 -12.88 33.46 36.05
N MET A 594 -13.28 32.28 36.56
CA MET A 594 -12.41 31.12 36.64
C MET A 594 -13.22 29.82 36.62
N THR A 595 -12.75 28.80 35.91
CA THR A 595 -13.25 27.43 36.00
C THR A 595 -12.43 26.62 37.01
N CYS A 596 -13.08 25.70 37.71
CA CYS A 596 -12.46 24.89 38.74
C CYS A 596 -12.94 23.44 38.66
N VAL A 597 -12.11 22.54 39.19
CA VAL A 597 -12.45 21.14 39.47
C VAL A 597 -12.49 20.97 40.99
N PRO A 598 -13.29 20.05 41.57
CA PRO A 598 -13.42 19.92 43.04
C PRO A 598 -12.09 19.82 43.79
N THR A 599 -11.09 19.14 43.22
CA THR A 599 -9.74 19.02 43.81
C THR A 599 -9.05 20.36 44.05
N ILE A 600 -9.30 21.36 43.19
CA ILE A 600 -8.73 22.71 43.31
C ILE A 600 -9.49 23.50 44.37
N LEU A 601 -10.81 23.35 44.43
CA LEU A 601 -11.61 23.96 45.49
C LEU A 601 -11.25 23.39 46.86
N ASP A 602 -10.96 22.09 46.96
CA ASP A 602 -10.47 21.47 48.20
C ASP A 602 -9.08 22.01 48.60
N ARG A 603 -8.20 22.26 47.63
CA ARG A 603 -6.91 22.93 47.89
C ARG A 603 -7.10 24.36 48.38
N ILE A 604 -7.99 25.12 47.76
CA ILE A 604 -8.34 26.48 48.20
C ILE A 604 -8.92 26.44 49.62
N HIS A 605 -9.85 25.52 49.89
CA HIS A 605 -10.44 25.32 51.21
C HIS A 605 -9.36 25.04 52.28
N LYS A 606 -8.41 24.14 51.99
CA LYS A 606 -7.27 23.85 52.89
C LYS A 606 -6.36 25.07 53.07
N ALA A 607 -6.00 25.76 51.99
CA ALA A 607 -5.15 26.95 52.03
C ALA A 607 -5.77 28.10 52.85
N VAL A 608 -7.09 28.32 52.72
CA VAL A 608 -7.83 29.27 53.56
C VAL A 608 -7.75 28.87 55.02
N ASN A 609 -8.01 27.60 55.35
CA ASN A 609 -7.97 27.10 56.73
C ASN A 609 -6.57 27.16 57.35
N GLU A 610 -5.52 26.86 56.59
CA GLU A 610 -4.13 27.01 57.05
C GLU A 610 -3.80 28.48 57.36
N LYS A 611 -4.17 29.41 56.47
CA LYS A 611 -3.97 30.86 56.71
C LYS A 611 -4.75 31.36 57.92
N ILE A 612 -5.96 30.86 58.15
CA ILE A 612 -6.75 31.18 59.35
C ILE A 612 -6.07 30.63 60.60
N ASN A 613 -5.55 29.41 60.55
CA ASN A 613 -4.84 28.79 61.67
C ASN A 613 -3.51 29.47 62.01
N GLN A 614 -2.84 30.06 61.00
CA GLN A 614 -1.64 30.89 61.18
C GLN A 614 -1.94 32.31 61.68
N SER A 615 -3.20 32.77 61.63
CA SER A 615 -3.59 34.11 62.06
C SER A 615 -3.78 34.21 63.58
N ASN A 616 -3.74 35.44 64.11
CA ASN A 616 -3.91 35.70 65.55
C ASN A 616 -5.27 35.18 66.06
N PHE A 617 -5.32 34.78 67.34
CA PHE A 617 -6.51 34.20 67.98
C PHE A 617 -7.79 35.03 67.77
N VAL A 618 -7.68 36.37 67.88
CA VAL A 618 -8.80 37.30 67.67
C VAL A 618 -9.33 37.25 66.23
N THR A 619 -8.44 37.30 65.23
CA THR A 619 -8.80 37.18 63.80
C THR A 619 -9.45 35.85 63.46
N ARG A 620 -8.95 34.75 64.05
CA ARG A 620 -9.51 33.40 63.87
C ARG A 620 -10.93 33.29 64.45
N GLN A 621 -11.14 33.76 65.68
CA GLN A 621 -12.47 33.74 66.29
C GLN A 621 -13.46 34.66 65.58
N LEU A 622 -13.00 35.84 65.15
CA LEU A 622 -13.81 36.78 64.39
C LEU A 622 -14.20 36.19 63.03
N PHE A 623 -13.28 35.49 62.34
CA PHE A 623 -13.59 34.78 61.09
C PHE A 623 -14.67 33.70 61.31
N TYR A 624 -14.53 32.83 62.31
CA TYR A 624 -15.53 31.77 62.54
C TYR A 624 -16.88 32.33 63.00
N LEU A 625 -16.90 33.42 63.78
CA LEU A 625 -18.13 34.09 64.18
C LEU A 625 -18.81 34.75 62.96
N SER A 626 -18.07 35.53 62.17
CA SER A 626 -18.55 36.14 60.93
C SER A 626 -19.01 35.09 59.91
N TYR A 627 -18.29 33.97 59.79
CA TYR A 627 -18.68 32.85 58.93
C TYR A 627 -20.01 32.23 59.38
N LYS A 628 -20.15 31.92 60.68
CA LYS A 628 -21.42 31.38 61.23
C LYS A 628 -22.58 32.35 61.06
N ILE A 629 -22.35 33.65 61.23
CA ILE A 629 -23.37 34.70 61.00
C ILE A 629 -23.74 34.77 59.53
N LYS A 630 -22.75 34.73 58.63
CA LYS A 630 -22.94 34.83 57.18
C LYS A 630 -23.65 33.62 56.59
N VAL A 631 -23.31 32.40 57.01
CA VAL A 631 -24.03 31.18 56.61
C VAL A 631 -25.49 31.21 57.08
N LYS A 632 -25.77 31.79 58.26
CA LYS A 632 -27.15 31.99 58.76
C LYS A 632 -27.90 33.13 58.08
N ARG A 633 -27.21 34.07 57.43
CA ARG A 633 -27.76 35.30 56.81
C ARG A 633 -27.49 35.38 55.31
N LEU A 634 -27.29 34.24 54.62
CA LEU A 634 -26.98 34.20 53.19
C LEU A 634 -28.01 34.93 52.30
N GLU A 635 -29.18 35.30 52.83
CA GLU A 635 -30.19 36.15 52.18
C GLU A 635 -29.95 37.67 52.28
N ILE A 636 -29.07 38.18 53.15
CA ILE A 636 -28.82 39.63 53.31
C ILE A 636 -27.32 39.92 53.24
N GLY A 637 -26.89 40.52 52.12
CA GLY A 637 -25.50 40.81 51.76
C GLY A 637 -24.80 41.87 52.61
N LEU A 638 -24.40 41.51 53.83
CA LEU A 638 -23.45 42.27 54.64
C LEU A 638 -22.08 41.58 54.68
N ASP A 639 -21.03 42.43 54.70
CA ASP A 639 -19.63 42.15 55.03
C ASP A 639 -18.63 41.86 53.90
N LYS A 640 -18.47 42.82 52.97
CA LYS A 640 -17.29 42.89 52.07
C LYS A 640 -15.97 43.16 52.81
N LEU A 641 -15.96 43.69 54.03
CA LEU A 641 -14.74 44.26 54.65
C LEU A 641 -13.80 43.23 55.31
N VAL A 642 -14.34 42.19 55.96
CA VAL A 642 -13.52 41.15 56.62
C VAL A 642 -13.05 40.08 55.63
N PHE A 643 -13.93 39.69 54.71
CA PHE A 643 -13.67 38.60 53.76
C PHE A 643 -12.92 39.04 52.49
N SER A 644 -12.97 40.32 52.11
CA SER A 644 -12.20 40.84 50.96
C SER A 644 -10.70 40.65 51.13
N ARG A 645 -10.17 40.70 52.35
CA ARG A 645 -8.74 40.44 52.62
C ARG A 645 -8.35 39.02 52.26
N PHE A 646 -9.18 38.02 52.57
CA PHE A 646 -8.89 36.63 52.22
C PHE A 646 -9.06 36.36 50.72
N ASN A 647 -10.07 36.94 50.09
CA ASN A 647 -10.21 36.91 48.63
C ASN A 647 -8.98 37.56 47.95
N GLN A 648 -8.54 38.73 48.42
CA GLN A 648 -7.34 39.41 47.90
C GLN A 648 -6.06 38.58 48.05
N LEU A 649 -5.89 37.88 49.17
CA LEU A 649 -4.70 37.09 49.47
C LEU A 649 -4.62 35.73 48.77
N ILE A 650 -5.71 35.23 48.19
CA ILE A 650 -5.77 33.87 47.62
C ILE A 650 -6.17 33.90 46.14
N LEU A 651 -7.08 34.79 45.75
CA LEU A 651 -7.66 34.86 44.40
C LEU A 651 -7.35 36.18 43.68
N GLY A 652 -6.47 37.03 44.22
CA GLY A 652 -6.14 38.34 43.63
C GLY A 652 -7.21 39.43 43.82
N GLY A 653 -8.33 39.11 44.48
CA GLY A 653 -9.31 40.05 45.03
C GLY A 653 -10.36 40.58 44.06
N ARG A 654 -10.39 40.12 42.81
CA ARG A 654 -11.37 40.52 41.79
C ARG A 654 -12.25 39.38 41.29
N VAL A 655 -11.97 38.14 41.70
CA VAL A 655 -12.79 36.99 41.29
C VAL A 655 -14.19 37.18 41.85
N LYS A 656 -15.18 37.23 40.95
CA LYS A 656 -16.60 37.34 41.28
C LYS A 656 -17.31 36.00 41.09
N THR A 657 -16.93 35.23 40.07
CA THR A 657 -17.66 34.05 39.63
C THR A 657 -16.72 32.87 39.39
N MET A 658 -17.12 31.69 39.89
CA MET A 658 -16.43 30.43 39.67
C MET A 658 -17.40 29.36 39.17
N LEU A 659 -17.03 28.68 38.08
CA LEU A 659 -17.75 27.50 37.58
C LEU A 659 -17.00 26.24 38.00
N CYS A 660 -17.66 25.35 38.75
CA CYS A 660 -17.11 24.04 39.08
C CYS A 660 -17.73 22.94 38.23
N GLY A 661 -16.91 22.09 37.60
CA GLY A 661 -17.37 20.98 36.79
C GLY A 661 -16.48 19.73 36.87
N GLY A 662 -16.92 18.65 36.23
CA GLY A 662 -16.18 17.39 36.09
C GLY A 662 -16.38 16.36 37.20
N ALA A 663 -16.80 16.77 38.40
CA ALA A 663 -17.21 15.86 39.48
C ALA A 663 -18.13 16.57 40.48
N VAL A 664 -18.85 15.80 41.31
CA VAL A 664 -19.74 16.32 42.33
C VAL A 664 -18.95 17.03 43.44
N LEU A 665 -19.33 18.28 43.75
CA LEU A 665 -18.75 19.05 44.84
C LEU A 665 -19.51 18.79 46.15
N SER A 666 -18.78 18.72 47.27
CA SER A 666 -19.41 18.63 48.60
C SER A 666 -20.15 19.93 48.94
N GLU A 667 -21.37 19.81 49.49
CA GLU A 667 -22.17 20.94 49.98
C GLU A 667 -21.40 21.83 50.97
N ASP A 668 -20.62 21.21 51.87
CA ASP A 668 -19.86 21.92 52.89
C ASP A 668 -18.73 22.75 52.26
N THR A 669 -18.00 22.17 51.30
CA THR A 669 -16.95 22.88 50.56
C THR A 669 -17.54 24.02 49.74
N GLN A 670 -18.66 23.80 49.06
CA GLN A 670 -19.34 24.83 48.26
C GLN A 670 -19.78 26.01 49.14
N ARG A 671 -20.49 25.75 50.25
CA ARG A 671 -20.92 26.78 51.22
C ARG A 671 -19.72 27.52 51.79
N PHE A 672 -18.67 26.79 52.17
CA PHE A 672 -17.48 27.40 52.75
C PHE A 672 -16.80 28.37 51.78
N VAL A 673 -16.54 27.93 50.55
CA VAL A 673 -15.84 28.73 49.54
C VAL A 673 -16.65 29.98 49.18
N GLN A 674 -17.95 29.83 48.92
CA GLN A 674 -18.83 30.98 48.64
C GLN A 674 -18.81 32.01 49.77
N ALA A 675 -18.97 31.56 51.03
CA ALA A 675 -19.02 32.45 52.17
C ALA A 675 -17.66 33.08 52.51
N ALA A 676 -16.58 32.29 52.48
CA ALA A 676 -15.23 32.72 52.86
C ALA A 676 -14.59 33.64 51.82
N LEU A 677 -14.81 33.40 50.53
CA LEU A 677 -14.19 34.15 49.44
C LEU A 677 -15.11 35.23 48.85
N CYS A 678 -16.39 35.26 49.23
CA CYS A 678 -17.40 36.17 48.66
C CYS A 678 -17.52 36.04 47.13
N VAL A 679 -17.48 34.80 46.64
CA VAL A 679 -17.60 34.48 45.21
C VAL A 679 -18.89 33.72 44.96
N THR A 680 -19.50 33.94 43.81
CA THR A 680 -20.61 33.09 43.34
C THR A 680 -20.02 31.84 42.72
N LEU A 681 -20.24 30.70 43.37
CA LEU A 681 -19.74 29.38 42.94
C LEU A 681 -20.92 28.50 42.55
N PHE A 682 -21.11 28.28 41.26
CA PHE A 682 -22.11 27.35 40.76
C PHE A 682 -21.46 26.08 40.24
N GLN A 683 -22.19 24.98 40.39
CA GLN A 683 -21.79 23.67 39.93
C GLN A 683 -22.50 23.37 38.61
N GLY A 684 -21.78 22.71 37.71
CA GLY A 684 -22.37 22.09 36.53
C GLY A 684 -22.02 20.62 36.46
N ASN A 685 -22.93 19.82 35.89
CA ASN A 685 -22.66 18.42 35.59
C ASN A 685 -22.59 18.18 34.09
N SER A 686 -21.54 17.51 33.67
CA SER A 686 -21.35 17.10 32.29
C SER A 686 -20.17 16.13 32.21
N LEU A 687 -20.11 15.40 31.11
CA LEU A 687 -19.06 14.42 30.84
C LEU A 687 -18.35 14.78 29.53
N THR A 688 -17.26 14.07 29.23
CA THR A 688 -16.52 14.28 27.98
C THR A 688 -17.38 13.94 26.77
N GLU A 689 -18.18 12.89 26.90
CA GLU A 689 -19.15 12.40 25.94
C GLU A 689 -20.32 13.37 25.70
N THR A 690 -20.54 14.34 26.59
CA THR A 690 -21.54 15.40 26.36
C THR A 690 -20.90 16.77 26.13
N CYS A 691 -19.60 16.82 25.80
CA CYS A 691 -18.87 18.04 25.45
C CYS A 691 -18.95 19.17 26.48
N ALA A 692 -18.95 18.83 27.77
CA ALA A 692 -19.18 19.78 28.86
C ALA A 692 -20.57 20.48 28.84
N GLY A 693 -21.54 19.89 28.13
CA GLY A 693 -22.93 20.33 28.10
C GLY A 693 -23.83 19.34 28.84
N GLY A 694 -24.51 19.81 29.89
CA GLY A 694 -25.43 18.98 30.68
C GLY A 694 -26.31 19.87 31.56
N THR A 695 -25.89 20.13 32.79
CA THR A 695 -26.57 21.07 33.68
C THR A 695 -25.62 22.16 34.19
N ILE A 696 -26.15 23.35 34.44
CA ILE A 696 -25.44 24.44 35.11
C ILE A 696 -26.42 25.14 36.06
N ALA A 697 -26.00 25.36 37.31
CA ALA A 697 -26.78 26.13 38.28
C ALA A 697 -26.82 27.63 37.92
N ASP A 698 -27.97 28.27 38.19
CA ASP A 698 -28.16 29.68 37.89
C ASP A 698 -27.36 30.57 38.84
N HIS A 699 -27.00 31.78 38.40
CA HIS A 699 -26.24 32.75 39.19
C HIS A 699 -26.93 33.13 40.50
N PHE A 700 -28.26 33.27 40.42
CA PHE A 700 -29.09 33.71 41.54
C PHE A 700 -29.46 32.55 42.48
N ASP A 701 -29.16 31.32 42.09
CA ASP A 701 -29.41 30.15 42.92
C ASP A 701 -28.32 30.01 43.99
N ILE A 702 -28.69 30.34 45.22
CA ILE A 702 -27.83 30.24 46.41
C ILE A 702 -27.87 28.85 47.06
N THR A 703 -28.62 27.90 46.49
CA THR A 703 -28.64 26.53 46.98
C THR A 703 -27.32 25.82 46.69
N VAL A 704 -26.97 24.84 47.52
CA VAL A 704 -25.72 24.10 47.41
C VAL A 704 -25.97 22.62 47.20
N GLY A 705 -25.01 21.93 46.60
CA GLY A 705 -25.10 20.50 46.28
C GLY A 705 -25.97 20.18 45.07
N ARG A 706 -26.52 21.20 44.39
CA ARG A 706 -27.31 21.04 43.17
C ARG A 706 -26.47 21.32 41.94
N ALA A 707 -26.61 20.47 40.92
CA ALA A 707 -25.94 20.61 39.63
C ALA A 707 -26.68 21.58 38.68
N GLY A 708 -27.86 22.07 39.09
CA GLY A 708 -28.61 23.11 38.41
C GLY A 708 -29.56 22.61 37.35
N TYR A 709 -29.91 23.49 36.42
CA TYR A 709 -30.89 23.25 35.37
C TYR A 709 -30.23 22.64 34.12
N PRO A 710 -30.95 21.83 33.33
CA PRO A 710 -30.53 21.44 31.99
C PRO A 710 -30.21 22.64 31.10
N LEU A 711 -29.15 22.52 30.30
CA LEU A 711 -28.84 23.52 29.27
C LEU A 711 -29.85 23.45 28.11
N VAL A 712 -30.08 24.57 27.44
CA VAL A 712 -31.02 24.65 26.29
C VAL A 712 -30.59 23.76 25.11
N SER A 713 -29.32 23.36 25.07
CA SER A 713 -28.77 22.48 24.05
C SER A 713 -29.01 20.98 24.29
N CYS A 714 -29.63 20.60 25.42
CA CYS A 714 -29.83 19.19 25.78
C CYS A 714 -31.12 18.94 26.58
N GLU A 715 -31.63 17.72 26.45
CA GLU A 715 -32.73 17.21 27.28
C GLU A 715 -32.20 16.15 28.24
N ILE A 716 -32.77 16.10 29.46
CA ILE A 716 -32.36 15.14 30.50
C ILE A 716 -33.56 14.28 30.87
N CYS A 717 -33.36 12.97 30.87
CA CYS A 717 -34.35 11.98 31.27
C CYS A 717 -33.82 11.16 32.46
N LEU A 718 -34.67 10.89 33.46
CA LEU A 718 -34.37 9.92 34.52
C LEU A 718 -34.95 8.57 34.16
N VAL A 719 -34.09 7.57 34.06
CA VAL A 719 -34.48 6.18 33.81
C VAL A 719 -34.44 5.40 35.13
N ASP A 720 -35.46 4.58 35.38
CA ASP A 720 -35.55 3.76 36.58
C ASP A 720 -34.34 2.81 36.66
N TRP A 721 -33.72 2.75 37.83
CA TRP A 721 -32.63 1.82 38.13
C TRP A 721 -33.11 0.82 39.20
N ASP A 722 -33.60 -0.33 38.73
CA ASP A 722 -34.26 -1.33 39.57
C ASP A 722 -33.32 -1.95 40.61
N GLU A 723 -32.04 -2.19 40.29
CA GLU A 723 -31.07 -2.80 41.21
C GLU A 723 -30.71 -1.88 42.39
N GLY A 724 -30.85 -0.56 42.22
CA GLY A 724 -30.60 0.44 43.26
C GLY A 724 -31.87 0.93 43.99
N HIS A 725 -33.05 0.41 43.63
CA HIS A 725 -34.36 0.89 44.10
C HIS A 725 -34.62 2.40 43.83
N TYR A 726 -33.97 2.98 42.82
CA TYR A 726 -34.21 4.35 42.39
C TYR A 726 -35.24 4.36 41.27
N LYS A 727 -36.43 4.85 41.56
CA LYS A 727 -37.53 4.97 40.60
C LYS A 727 -37.97 6.41 40.46
N ASN A 728 -38.42 6.77 39.26
CA ASN A 728 -39.02 8.05 38.94
C ASN A 728 -40.34 8.28 39.73
N THR A 729 -40.90 7.21 40.32
CA THR A 729 -42.07 7.28 41.21
C THR A 729 -41.75 7.47 42.70
N ASN A 730 -40.47 7.54 43.08
CA ASN A 730 -40.06 7.76 44.47
C ASN A 730 -40.52 9.15 44.96
N LYS A 731 -40.91 9.23 46.24
CA LYS A 731 -41.28 10.49 46.93
C LYS A 731 -40.25 10.78 48.04
N PRO A 732 -39.90 12.04 48.33
CA PRO A 732 -40.57 13.29 47.89
C PRO A 732 -40.25 13.73 46.45
N ASN A 733 -39.13 13.29 45.87
CA ASN A 733 -38.66 13.69 44.55
C ASN A 733 -38.37 12.46 43.66
N PRO A 734 -38.59 12.56 42.34
CA PRO A 734 -38.23 11.51 41.38
C PRO A 734 -36.71 11.29 41.32
N ARG A 735 -36.29 10.02 41.24
CA ARG A 735 -34.87 9.61 41.19
C ARG A 735 -34.62 8.57 40.11
N GLY A 736 -33.45 8.59 39.48
CA GLY A 736 -33.10 7.60 38.46
C GLY A 736 -31.70 7.82 37.87
N GLU A 737 -31.29 6.97 36.95
CA GLU A 737 -30.07 7.16 36.16
C GLU A 737 -30.29 8.30 35.16
N ILE A 738 -29.32 9.22 35.07
CA ILE A 738 -29.38 10.41 34.22
C ILE A 738 -29.00 10.03 32.79
N PHE A 739 -29.92 10.25 31.86
CA PHE A 739 -29.72 10.09 30.42
C PHE A 739 -29.77 11.47 29.78
N ILE A 740 -28.78 11.78 28.94
CA ILE A 740 -28.67 13.09 28.27
C ILE A 740 -28.86 12.91 26.76
N GLU A 741 -29.68 13.78 26.18
CA GLU A 741 -29.99 13.84 24.76
C GLU A 741 -29.66 15.24 24.23
N GLY A 742 -29.49 15.35 22.91
CA GLY A 742 -29.35 16.60 22.22
C GLY A 742 -28.03 16.71 21.47
N LYS A 743 -27.81 17.86 20.85
CA LYS A 743 -26.63 18.09 19.99
C LYS A 743 -25.32 18.12 20.77
N VAL A 744 -25.34 18.13 22.10
CA VAL A 744 -24.13 18.05 22.95
C VAL A 744 -23.53 16.64 22.99
N VAL A 745 -24.31 15.60 22.64
CA VAL A 745 -23.92 14.20 22.75
C VAL A 745 -22.96 13.79 21.63
N ALA A 746 -21.79 13.28 22.02
CA ALA A 746 -20.74 12.82 21.14
C ALA A 746 -21.20 11.65 20.23
N ASN A 747 -20.53 11.51 19.10
CA ASN A 747 -20.94 10.58 18.06
C ASN A 747 -20.70 9.11 18.43
N GLY A 748 -19.79 8.84 19.37
CA GLY A 748 -19.38 7.49 19.76
C GLY A 748 -17.92 7.46 20.17
N TYR A 749 -17.37 6.26 20.30
CA TYR A 749 -15.94 6.05 20.58
C TYR A 749 -15.22 5.61 19.31
N PHE A 750 -14.02 6.14 19.09
CA PHE A 750 -13.19 5.78 17.94
C PHE A 750 -12.64 4.35 18.09
N GLY A 751 -12.73 3.54 17.02
CA GLY A 751 -12.12 2.20 16.93
C GLY A 751 -12.86 1.04 17.60
N ASN A 752 -14.06 1.23 18.17
CA ASN A 752 -14.75 0.17 18.93
C ASN A 752 -16.23 0.03 18.51
N THR A 753 -16.49 -0.72 17.43
CA THR A 753 -17.76 -0.74 16.70
C THR A 753 -18.82 -1.72 17.22
N SER A 754 -19.03 -1.90 18.53
CA SER A 754 -20.29 -2.55 18.99
C SER A 754 -20.54 -2.58 20.50
N LYS A 755 -19.61 -3.07 21.33
CA LYS A 755 -19.94 -3.38 22.74
C LYS A 755 -20.09 -2.16 23.64
N LYS A 756 -19.09 -1.29 23.70
CA LYS A 756 -19.13 -0.07 24.54
C LYS A 756 -20.10 0.98 24.03
N GLU A 757 -20.32 1.01 22.72
CA GLU A 757 -21.25 1.95 22.09
C GLU A 757 -22.70 1.61 22.45
N ASN A 758 -23.06 0.32 22.46
CA ASN A 758 -24.40 -0.14 22.87
C ASN A 758 -24.65 -0.04 24.39
N GLU A 759 -23.60 -0.03 25.23
CA GLU A 759 -23.74 0.09 26.69
C GLU A 759 -23.93 1.56 27.12
N ASN A 760 -23.16 2.49 26.55
CA ASN A 760 -23.17 3.90 26.95
C ASN A 760 -24.11 4.79 26.11
N PHE A 761 -24.46 4.37 24.89
CA PHE A 761 -25.46 5.06 24.06
C PHE A 761 -26.66 4.15 23.85
N LYS A 762 -27.83 4.59 24.29
CA LYS A 762 -29.09 3.84 24.14
C LYS A 762 -30.04 4.61 23.24
N GLU A 763 -30.69 3.90 22.34
CA GLU A 763 -31.73 4.46 21.49
C GLU A 763 -33.11 4.11 22.07
N ILE A 764 -33.85 5.13 22.51
CA ILE A 764 -35.20 5.00 23.06
C ILE A 764 -36.12 5.84 22.18
N ASN A 765 -37.18 5.25 21.62
CA ASN A 765 -38.14 5.94 20.75
C ASN A 765 -37.50 6.75 19.60
N ARG A 766 -36.55 6.14 18.86
CA ARG A 766 -35.77 6.76 17.75
C ARG A 766 -34.93 7.97 18.14
N THR A 767 -34.70 8.16 19.44
CA THR A 767 -33.90 9.25 19.98
C THR A 767 -32.70 8.66 20.72
N ARG A 768 -31.51 9.19 20.45
CA ARG A 768 -30.25 8.67 20.99
C ARG A 768 -29.91 9.38 22.29
N TYR A 769 -29.86 8.62 23.38
CA TYR A 769 -29.46 9.10 24.70
C TYR A 769 -28.06 8.60 25.04
N PHE A 770 -27.31 9.43 25.76
CA PHE A 770 -26.08 9.04 26.43
C PHE A 770 -26.38 8.71 27.90
N CYS A 771 -26.01 7.50 28.32
CA CYS A 771 -26.15 7.02 29.69
C CYS A 771 -24.95 7.47 30.51
N THR A 772 -25.16 8.39 31.44
CA THR A 772 -24.07 8.98 32.24
C THR A 772 -23.57 8.07 33.36
N SER A 773 -24.33 7.03 33.74
CA SER A 773 -24.12 6.23 34.96
C SER A 773 -24.18 7.03 36.28
N ASP A 774 -24.58 8.31 36.22
CA ASP A 774 -24.87 9.13 37.38
C ASP A 774 -26.33 8.98 37.78
N ILE A 775 -26.59 8.95 39.09
CA ILE A 775 -27.94 8.90 39.65
C ILE A 775 -28.33 10.32 40.04
N GLY A 776 -29.42 10.79 39.48
CA GLY A 776 -29.99 12.12 39.70
C GLY A 776 -31.27 12.11 40.50
N GLU A 777 -31.54 13.22 41.16
CA GLU A 777 -32.79 13.57 41.82
C GLU A 777 -33.26 14.93 41.28
N PHE A 778 -34.48 14.99 40.74
CA PHE A 778 -35.08 16.25 40.29
C PHE A 778 -35.93 16.86 41.42
N PHE A 779 -35.69 18.13 41.72
CA PHE A 779 -36.49 18.88 42.68
C PHE A 779 -37.73 19.50 42.01
N PRO A 780 -38.74 19.95 42.79
CA PRO A 780 -39.94 20.60 42.26
C PRO A 780 -39.69 21.90 41.49
N ASP A 781 -38.50 22.49 41.67
CA ASP A 781 -38.02 23.67 40.96
C ASP A 781 -37.25 23.32 39.68
N GLU A 782 -37.34 22.07 39.21
CA GLU A 782 -36.68 21.53 38.01
C GLU A 782 -35.14 21.50 38.06
N THR A 783 -34.56 21.67 39.24
CA THR A 783 -33.11 21.53 39.44
C THR A 783 -32.70 20.08 39.63
N LEU A 784 -31.55 19.70 39.06
CA LEU A 784 -30.98 18.36 39.18
C LEU A 784 -29.91 18.34 40.28
N GLN A 785 -30.00 17.36 41.18
CA GLN A 785 -28.95 17.02 42.13
C GLN A 785 -28.40 15.62 41.85
N ILE A 786 -27.09 15.44 41.95
CA ILE A 786 -26.44 14.15 41.76
C ILE A 786 -26.25 13.49 43.12
N ILE A 787 -26.83 12.31 43.29
CA ILE A 787 -26.85 11.57 44.56
C ILE A 787 -25.87 10.38 44.57
N GLY A 788 -25.31 9.99 43.42
CA GLY A 788 -24.21 9.03 43.36
C GLY A 788 -23.99 8.42 41.98
N LEU A 789 -23.13 7.40 41.94
CA LEU A 789 -22.70 6.69 40.73
C LEU A 789 -23.13 5.23 40.78
N VAL A 790 -23.76 4.71 39.72
CA VAL A 790 -24.21 3.30 39.62
C VAL A 790 -23.08 2.32 39.94
N LYS A 791 -21.86 2.57 39.45
CA LYS A 791 -20.67 1.71 39.69
C LYS A 791 -20.21 1.65 41.15
N ASN A 792 -20.37 2.75 41.90
CA ASN A 792 -20.03 2.79 43.32
C ASN A 792 -21.03 1.98 44.14
N PHE A 793 -22.32 2.05 43.80
CA PHE A 793 -23.36 1.27 44.47
C PHE A 793 -23.24 -0.24 44.18
N ILE A 794 -22.91 -0.65 42.95
CA ILE A 794 -22.64 -2.07 42.63
C ILE A 794 -21.50 -2.62 43.50
N SER A 795 -20.43 -1.86 43.69
CA SER A 795 -19.29 -2.27 44.53
C SER A 795 -19.68 -2.40 46.02
N ILE A 796 -20.57 -1.53 46.50
CA ILE A 796 -21.09 -1.59 47.88
C ILE A 796 -22.06 -2.76 48.05
N ILE A 797 -22.97 -2.99 47.10
CA ILE A 797 -23.93 -4.11 47.10
C ILE A 797 -23.20 -5.46 47.05
N ILE A 798 -22.15 -5.59 46.23
CA ILE A 798 -21.31 -6.80 46.18
C ILE A 798 -20.61 -7.02 47.53
N ASN A 799 -20.08 -5.97 48.17
CA ASN A 799 -19.48 -6.08 49.49
C ASN A 799 -20.50 -6.42 50.59
N TYR A 800 -21.73 -5.90 50.50
CA TYR A 800 -22.81 -6.20 51.44
C TYR A 800 -23.30 -7.66 51.30
N ASN A 801 -23.51 -8.14 50.06
CA ASN A 801 -23.85 -9.55 49.78
C ASN A 801 -22.74 -10.52 50.21
N ASN A 802 -21.47 -10.11 50.14
CA ASN A 802 -20.33 -10.89 50.67
C ASN A 802 -20.26 -10.88 52.21
N LEU A 803 -20.76 -9.82 52.87
CA LEU A 803 -20.88 -9.72 54.32
C LEU A 803 -22.07 -10.55 54.85
N ASP A 804 -23.20 -10.59 54.14
CA ASP A 804 -24.33 -11.45 54.47
C ASP A 804 -24.02 -12.93 54.22
N ARG A 805 -23.29 -13.28 53.15
CA ARG A 805 -22.73 -14.64 52.98
C ARG A 805 -21.78 -15.05 54.11
N LYS A 806 -21.07 -14.11 54.74
CA LYS A 806 -20.24 -14.38 55.92
C LYS A 806 -21.04 -14.56 57.21
N LYS A 807 -22.23 -13.95 57.33
CA LYS A 807 -23.14 -14.19 58.46
C LYS A 807 -23.87 -15.52 58.35
N ASP A 808 -24.20 -15.95 57.13
CA ASP A 808 -24.84 -17.25 56.88
C ASP A 808 -23.86 -18.44 56.98
N LEU A 809 -22.54 -18.19 56.97
CA LEU A 809 -21.51 -19.20 57.27
C LEU A 809 -21.16 -19.30 58.77
N VAL A 810 -21.75 -18.45 59.63
CA VAL A 810 -21.53 -18.41 61.09
C VAL A 810 -22.80 -18.79 61.88
N LYS A 811 -23.85 -19.23 61.19
CA LYS A 811 -24.95 -20.04 61.74
C LYS A 811 -24.82 -21.46 61.22
#